data_AF-A0A958XMK7-F1
#
_entry.id   AF-A0A958XMK7-F1
#
_cell.length_a   1.000
_cell.length_b   1.000
_cell.length_c   1.000
_cell.angle_alpha   90.00
_cell.angle_beta   90.00
_cell.angle_gamma   90.00
#
_symmetry.space_group_name_H-M   'P 1'
#
loop_
_entity.id
_entity.type
_entity.pdbx_description
1 polymer ?
#
loop_
_entity_poly.entity_id
_entity_poly.type
_entity_poly.pdbx_seq_one_letter_code
_entity_poly.pdbx_strand_id
1 'polypeptide(L)'
;MFSSRTFYLILAVLLIGLYFWSARHTAAPAPERPNDPWVFRSVLDKQPRMITFALNDKLWVAYSTENCSLYKAWSGGVDFNGAVYTMRHGPQPLSIGNAWFENAYPQPWTVVRDGKPEQPQTDYKGHRYLDGGQAEIMYDLVLSDGQRIRINERPEYVERDRQSGFSRTFNVEKVPEGTTVYLRTNAGSIADPTNIETTGTWETTSTKPNNAIEGVYALEIDGQLTLNTSKPTALTTMFVPAPLYPNPFQLGAVEAEVVVVSPGERLMAKSDCRICHNPKMQTVGPGYVQIAERYKKTATNVDMLAQKVVAGGSGAWGIAAMSAHPDLKLEDAKTIVGYILDLDEGEDDGEGSGIMTDLAAIPPSNWKAADSGASDNEMRPGLIAKLFKLQPNTQSLNEIDFKTNPVKTALAPNLDAGVIEFTPYKTDVGLQATGYLYLEKDDNVLLRLGSDDGSRLYLDGQLLIDNDGLHGTEMLDAEVALRAGYHPLRVDYFQAGGGMAVQLKWARSSDPTMQVIPTTNFSHRANLEEQSLPIFSSANAGIPGDGLALTDVHPSYDLSQARPDAFLPKIGGMSFLSDGRMVVSTWDPMGGVYILSNVESGNPKKIKVKRIAKGLAEPLGLQVVDDTIYVLQKQELTRLVDTDGDEIIDEYQCVAKSWRTSANFHEFAFGLAYKDGYFYATLAIAIMPGGASARPQIPDRGKVVQINRADGSLEFVARGLRTPNGVGLGPDSELFVADNQGDWLPASKILHVKSGAFYNSYAVDSIAVAGLPVQQPVVWLPQDEIGNSPTQPTVINDGPYKNQLIHGDVCYGGLQRIFMEKINGAYQGCVFRFTQGLEGGTNRLAWGPDGALYIGMIGNPGNWGQTGKLWYGLQRMKYNGKSTFEMLAARAKTNGLEIEFTEPLREGDGWEPGQYTVQQWWYKPTINYGGPKMDEMNLPVISATVSADRKKVFLEIPGIKPGNVVHVQLHDLPLSDLGHEIWTTEVWYTMNAIPENNSGTVEAHPVFPQVGDNELSAREKAAGWELLFDGKSIDKWRNYNKATLGTAWVINDHAIHLQTKALDGSEWQQRDGGDIVSVEEYQDFELELDWKIGPCGNSGIIYNVVEDSAKYQYVWQTGPEMQVLDNTCHPDARIIKHRAGDLYDLISCKYENVKPAGQWNHVRLVSKNGKVEHWLNNRKLVECDMNSPEWPKMIAGSKFKDMPGFGKARKGRISLQDHGDPVWYKNIKIRRL
;
A
#
# COMPACT_ATOMS: atom_id res chain seq x y z
N MET A 1 66.46 48.75 22.54
CA MET A 1 65.48 48.91 21.44
C MET A 1 64.96 47.53 21.06
N PHE A 2 63.78 47.15 21.54
CA PHE A 2 62.96 46.12 20.91
C PHE A 2 61.73 46.84 20.36
N SER A 3 61.46 46.66 19.07
CA SER A 3 60.38 47.34 18.33
C SER A 3 59.02 46.99 18.89
N SER A 4 58.08 47.95 18.95
CA SER A 4 56.71 47.73 19.45
C SER A 4 55.97 46.61 18.72
N ARG A 5 56.38 46.28 17.49
CA ARG A 5 55.88 45.11 16.74
C ARG A 5 56.21 43.78 17.40
N THR A 6 57.36 43.63 18.05
CA THR A 6 57.77 42.39 18.69
C THR A 6 56.97 42.13 19.96
N PHE A 7 56.60 43.18 20.71
CA PHE A 7 55.75 43.05 21.89
C PHE A 7 54.30 42.68 21.53
N TYR A 8 53.74 43.27 20.46
CA TYR A 8 52.40 42.90 19.97
C TYR A 8 52.34 41.48 19.40
N LEU A 9 53.39 41.02 18.72
CA LEU A 9 53.44 39.62 18.26
C LEU A 9 53.49 38.64 19.43
N ILE A 10 54.27 38.94 20.48
CA ILE A 10 54.36 38.08 21.67
C ILE A 10 53.02 38.07 22.42
N LEU A 11 52.33 39.22 22.52
CA LEU A 11 51.01 39.30 23.14
C LEU A 11 49.93 38.55 22.33
N ALA A 12 49.95 38.65 21.00
CA ALA A 12 49.04 37.92 20.13
C ALA A 12 49.29 36.40 20.19
N VAL A 13 50.54 35.97 20.23
CA VAL A 13 50.89 34.54 20.39
C VAL A 13 50.53 34.02 21.79
N LEU A 14 50.66 34.83 22.85
CA LEU A 14 50.21 34.48 24.19
C LEU A 14 48.68 34.41 24.30
N LEU A 15 47.95 35.31 23.64
CA LEU A 15 46.48 35.29 23.61
C LEU A 15 45.94 34.13 22.76
N ILE A 16 46.57 33.80 21.63
CA ILE A 16 46.27 32.60 20.85
C ILE A 16 46.63 31.35 21.64
N GLY A 17 47.77 31.35 22.34
CA GLY A 17 48.19 30.27 23.23
C GLY A 17 47.19 30.06 24.38
N LEU A 18 46.70 31.12 25.02
CA LEU A 18 45.67 31.08 26.05
C LEU A 18 44.30 30.65 25.50
N TYR A 19 43.94 31.04 24.27
CA TYR A 19 42.73 30.57 23.59
C TYR A 19 42.81 29.07 23.26
N PHE A 20 43.97 28.56 22.82
CA PHE A 20 44.20 27.13 22.58
C PHE A 20 44.35 26.32 23.88
N TRP A 21 44.74 26.94 24.99
CA TRP A 21 44.80 26.28 26.31
C TRP A 21 43.45 26.30 27.04
N SER A 22 42.64 27.36 26.87
CA SER A 22 41.26 27.41 27.39
C SER A 22 40.28 26.57 26.56
N ALA A 23 40.58 26.28 25.29
CA ALA A 23 39.78 25.40 24.43
C ALA A 23 40.13 23.91 24.55
N ARG A 24 41.04 23.51 25.46
CA ARG A 24 41.26 22.12 25.84
C ARG A 24 40.70 21.85 27.24
N HIS A 25 39.39 22.04 27.40
CA HIS A 25 38.68 21.09 28.23
C HIS A 25 38.68 19.76 27.48
N THR A 26 39.62 18.88 27.82
CA THR A 26 39.44 17.46 27.53
C THR A 26 38.23 17.02 28.35
N ALA A 27 37.04 17.16 27.78
CA ALA A 27 35.87 16.44 28.25
C ALA A 27 36.27 14.97 28.30
N ALA A 28 35.92 14.27 29.38
CA ALA A 28 36.07 12.83 29.41
C ALA A 28 35.39 12.26 28.14
N PRO A 29 35.99 11.29 27.44
CA PRO A 29 35.36 10.70 26.28
C PRO A 29 33.97 10.18 26.68
N ALA A 30 32.95 10.52 25.89
CA ALA A 30 31.60 10.05 26.14
C ALA A 30 31.60 8.52 26.29
N PRO A 31 30.80 7.95 27.21
CA PRO A 31 30.74 6.51 27.38
C PRO A 31 30.33 5.85 26.05
N GLU A 32 31.04 4.81 25.64
CA GLU A 32 30.66 4.01 24.48
C GLU A 32 29.35 3.27 24.80
N ARG A 33 28.31 3.51 23.98
CA ARG A 33 26.99 2.89 24.15
C ARG A 33 26.81 1.79 23.10
N PRO A 34 26.35 0.58 23.48
CA PRO A 34 26.30 -0.57 22.59
C PRO A 34 25.13 -0.58 21.60
N ASN A 35 24.21 0.40 21.67
CA ASN A 35 23.02 0.48 20.83
C ASN A 35 22.68 1.93 20.46
N ASP A 36 22.05 2.17 19.31
CA ASP A 36 21.43 3.45 18.96
C ASP A 36 19.98 3.23 18.50
N PRO A 37 18.95 3.76 19.20
CA PRO A 37 19.02 4.57 20.42
C PRO A 37 19.43 3.76 21.65
N TRP A 38 20.29 4.33 22.50
CA TRP A 38 20.70 3.67 23.76
C TRP A 38 19.74 3.95 24.94
N VAL A 39 18.87 4.96 24.83
CA VAL A 39 17.74 5.19 25.73
C VAL A 39 16.48 5.12 24.89
N PHE A 40 15.57 4.20 25.21
CA PHE A 40 14.34 4.03 24.43
C PHE A 40 13.19 3.49 25.27
N ARG A 41 11.98 3.84 24.85
CA ARG A 41 10.74 3.30 25.42
C ARG A 41 10.30 2.09 24.61
N SER A 42 9.71 1.11 25.27
CA SER A 42 9.13 -0.07 24.59
C SER A 42 8.08 -0.77 25.46
N VAL A 43 7.51 -1.84 24.91
CA VAL A 43 6.94 -2.93 25.71
C VAL A 43 8.05 -3.98 25.82
N LEU A 44 8.77 -4.01 26.93
CA LEU A 44 9.89 -4.93 27.16
C LEU A 44 9.41 -6.14 27.97
N ASP A 45 9.79 -7.37 27.60
CA ASP A 45 9.48 -8.58 28.39
C ASP A 45 7.96 -8.75 28.68
N LYS A 46 7.12 -8.37 27.71
CA LYS A 46 5.65 -8.30 27.85
C LYS A 46 5.16 -7.32 28.95
N GLN A 47 6.03 -6.43 29.43
CA GLN A 47 5.68 -5.33 30.32
C GLN A 47 5.57 -4.03 29.51
N PRO A 48 4.41 -3.35 29.52
CA PRO A 48 4.32 -2.01 28.97
C PRO A 48 4.98 -0.99 29.90
N ARG A 49 5.12 0.26 29.47
CA ARG A 49 5.64 1.36 30.31
C ARG A 49 7.07 1.12 30.76
N MET A 50 7.90 0.68 29.82
CA MET A 50 9.31 0.41 30.07
C MET A 50 10.19 1.44 29.37
N ILE A 51 11.16 1.99 30.09
CA ILE A 51 12.29 2.75 29.53
C ILE A 51 13.58 1.96 29.77
N THR A 52 14.33 1.73 28.70
CA THR A 52 15.51 0.87 28.66
C THR A 52 16.75 1.67 28.34
N PHE A 53 17.85 1.35 29.03
CA PHE A 53 19.17 1.96 28.88
C PHE A 53 20.17 0.87 28.52
N ALA A 54 20.78 1.01 27.34
CA ALA A 54 21.91 0.23 26.89
C ALA A 54 23.19 0.89 27.42
N LEU A 55 23.60 0.58 28.66
CA LEU A 55 24.73 1.27 29.30
C LEU A 55 26.07 0.73 28.82
N ASN A 56 26.17 -0.59 28.63
CA ASN A 56 27.33 -1.33 28.13
C ASN A 56 26.90 -2.74 27.63
N ASP A 57 27.70 -3.42 26.80
CA ASP A 57 27.43 -4.81 26.35
C ASP A 57 27.23 -5.78 27.55
N LYS A 58 27.84 -5.49 28.69
CA LYS A 58 27.71 -6.27 29.94
C LYS A 58 26.61 -5.79 30.87
N LEU A 59 25.98 -4.64 30.59
CA LEU A 59 24.97 -4.04 31.46
C LEU A 59 23.93 -3.23 30.69
N TRP A 60 22.73 -3.79 30.64
CA TRP A 60 21.50 -3.13 30.25
C TRP A 60 20.61 -3.00 31.47
N VAL A 61 19.82 -1.94 31.53
CA VAL A 61 18.85 -1.73 32.61
C VAL A 61 17.53 -1.23 32.05
N ALA A 62 16.44 -1.61 32.70
CA ALA A 62 15.11 -1.13 32.33
C ALA A 62 14.33 -0.72 33.57
N TYR A 63 13.56 0.37 33.44
CA TYR A 63 12.74 0.95 34.51
C TYR A 63 11.27 0.94 34.10
N SER A 64 10.40 0.66 35.06
CA SER A 64 8.97 0.88 34.90
C SER A 64 8.67 2.38 35.05
N THR A 65 8.11 3.00 34.01
CA THR A 65 7.62 4.38 34.05
C THR A 65 6.24 4.48 34.71
N GLU A 66 5.57 3.35 34.98
CA GLU A 66 4.35 3.33 35.78
C GLU A 66 4.67 3.62 37.24
N ASN A 67 5.58 2.83 37.83
CA ASN A 67 5.88 2.89 39.26
C ASN A 67 7.17 3.65 39.60
N CYS A 68 7.90 4.14 38.59
CA CYS A 68 9.20 4.80 38.75
C CYS A 68 10.21 3.95 39.53
N SER A 69 10.31 2.68 39.14
CA SER A 69 11.15 1.68 39.78
C SER A 69 12.03 0.97 38.76
N LEU A 70 13.25 0.62 39.15
CA LEU A 70 14.06 -0.31 38.37
C LEU A 70 13.33 -1.64 38.23
N TYR A 71 13.33 -2.23 37.05
CA TYR A 71 12.74 -3.56 36.79
C TYR A 71 13.83 -4.63 36.81
N LYS A 72 14.87 -4.44 35.98
CA LYS A 72 15.88 -5.47 35.72
C LYS A 72 17.20 -4.83 35.31
N ALA A 73 18.30 -5.49 35.69
CA ALA A 73 19.65 -5.22 35.18
C ALA A 73 20.25 -6.53 34.65
N TRP A 74 20.70 -6.56 33.39
CA TRP A 74 21.14 -7.80 32.75
C TRP A 74 22.35 -7.60 31.83
N SER A 75 23.02 -8.72 31.52
CA SER A 75 24.10 -8.77 30.53
C SER A 75 23.56 -9.35 29.23
N GLY A 76 23.97 -8.81 28.08
CA GLY A 76 23.52 -9.25 26.77
C GLY A 76 22.96 -8.11 25.93
N GLY A 77 21.67 -8.15 25.61
CA GLY A 77 21.05 -7.16 24.72
C GLY A 77 19.53 -7.17 24.75
N VAL A 78 18.92 -6.64 23.68
CA VAL A 78 17.47 -6.67 23.44
C VAL A 78 17.21 -7.25 22.06
N ASP A 79 16.30 -8.21 22.00
CA ASP A 79 15.73 -8.70 20.75
C ASP A 79 14.62 -7.73 20.32
N PHE A 80 14.92 -6.91 19.33
CA PHE A 80 13.96 -6.01 18.70
C PHE A 80 13.12 -6.78 17.67
N ASN A 81 12.36 -7.77 18.12
CA ASN A 81 11.34 -8.44 17.32
C ASN A 81 9.96 -7.84 17.60
N GLY A 82 9.05 -7.94 16.62
CA GLY A 82 7.65 -7.49 16.76
C GLY A 82 7.17 -6.65 15.58
N ALA A 83 5.90 -6.26 15.60
CA ALA A 83 5.21 -5.61 14.47
C ALA A 83 5.91 -4.35 13.95
N VAL A 84 6.56 -3.58 14.84
CA VAL A 84 7.28 -2.34 14.49
C VAL A 84 8.72 -2.61 14.01
N TYR A 85 9.31 -3.73 14.44
CA TYR A 85 10.72 -4.00 14.28
C TYR A 85 11.02 -5.02 13.17
N THR A 86 10.32 -6.14 13.18
CA THR A 86 10.51 -7.26 12.23
C THR A 86 9.22 -7.69 11.55
N MET A 87 8.15 -6.90 11.68
CA MET A 87 6.83 -7.11 11.06
C MET A 87 6.08 -8.36 11.53
N ARG A 88 6.68 -9.18 12.41
CA ARG A 88 6.01 -10.34 13.00
C ARG A 88 4.97 -9.91 14.03
N HIS A 89 3.75 -10.42 13.90
CA HIS A 89 2.79 -10.42 15.00
C HIS A 89 3.36 -11.27 16.13
N GLY A 90 3.63 -10.66 17.29
CA GLY A 90 4.37 -11.36 18.33
C GLY A 90 4.82 -10.46 19.46
N PRO A 91 5.54 -11.03 20.44
CA PRO A 91 6.03 -10.28 21.59
C PRO A 91 6.86 -9.09 21.10
N GLN A 92 6.50 -7.93 21.64
CA GLN A 92 7.29 -6.70 21.61
C GLN A 92 8.62 -6.94 22.37
N PRO A 93 9.64 -6.07 22.23
CA PRO A 93 11.04 -6.42 22.47
C PRO A 93 11.32 -7.26 23.72
N LEU A 94 12.22 -8.22 23.61
CA LEU A 94 12.56 -9.13 24.71
C LEU A 94 14.01 -8.92 25.15
N SER A 95 14.28 -8.97 26.45
CA SER A 95 15.65 -8.98 26.95
C SER A 95 16.38 -10.27 26.52
N ILE A 96 17.65 -10.14 26.13
CA ILE A 96 18.54 -11.26 25.79
C ILE A 96 19.62 -11.39 26.87
N GLY A 97 19.81 -12.60 27.38
CA GLY A 97 20.83 -12.94 28.37
C GLY A 97 20.36 -12.84 29.81
N ASN A 98 21.14 -13.44 30.72
CA ASN A 98 20.81 -13.55 32.14
C ASN A 98 20.94 -12.20 32.87
N ALA A 99 20.12 -12.02 33.90
CA ALA A 99 20.13 -10.85 34.75
C ALA A 99 21.18 -10.91 35.87
N TRP A 100 21.76 -9.75 36.17
CA TRP A 100 22.52 -9.51 37.40
C TRP A 100 21.59 -9.46 38.61
N PHE A 101 20.40 -8.88 38.43
CA PHE A 101 19.27 -9.04 39.34
C PHE A 101 17.95 -8.62 38.68
N GLU A 102 16.86 -9.08 39.27
CA GLU A 102 15.50 -8.60 39.01
C GLU A 102 14.98 -7.93 40.29
N ASN A 103 14.33 -6.77 40.15
CA ASN A 103 13.88 -6.00 41.30
C ASN A 103 12.70 -6.69 42.00
N ALA A 104 12.86 -7.00 43.29
CA ALA A 104 11.80 -7.61 44.10
C ALA A 104 10.72 -6.59 44.57
N TYR A 105 10.97 -5.29 44.42
CA TYR A 105 10.15 -4.22 45.00
C TYR A 105 9.57 -3.28 43.92
N PRO A 106 8.41 -3.61 43.32
CA PRO A 106 7.79 -2.78 42.28
C PRO A 106 7.26 -1.43 42.80
N GLN A 107 7.13 -1.26 44.11
CA GLN A 107 6.79 -0.01 44.79
C GLN A 107 7.88 0.30 45.84
N PRO A 108 9.05 0.81 45.41
CA PRO A 108 10.23 0.84 46.27
C PRO A 108 10.33 2.09 47.15
N TRP A 109 9.50 3.10 46.91
CA TRP A 109 9.61 4.41 47.55
C TRP A 109 8.88 4.45 48.88
N THR A 110 9.49 5.05 49.90
CA THR A 110 8.80 5.37 51.16
C THR A 110 9.30 6.72 51.64
N VAL A 111 8.38 7.57 52.09
CA VAL A 111 8.71 8.89 52.63
C VAL A 111 8.33 8.89 54.11
N VAL A 112 9.23 9.33 54.99
CA VAL A 112 8.91 9.54 56.40
C VAL A 112 8.94 11.02 56.68
N ARG A 113 7.80 11.59 57.06
CA ARG A 113 7.65 13.01 57.40
C ARG A 113 7.23 13.13 58.85
N ASP A 114 7.99 13.90 59.62
CA ASP A 114 7.77 14.08 61.07
C ASP A 114 7.62 12.75 61.83
N GLY A 115 8.42 11.75 61.44
CA GLY A 115 8.41 10.41 62.02
C GLY A 115 7.27 9.49 61.57
N LYS A 116 6.38 9.93 60.66
CA LYS A 116 5.29 9.13 60.12
C LYS A 116 5.60 8.63 58.71
N PRO A 117 5.57 7.30 58.46
CA PRO A 117 5.76 6.76 57.13
C PRO A 117 4.53 7.00 56.25
N GLU A 118 4.80 7.31 54.98
CA GLU A 118 3.82 7.57 53.94
C GLU A 118 4.31 6.90 52.64
N GLN A 119 3.38 6.29 51.90
CA GLN A 119 3.66 5.70 50.59
C GLN A 119 3.30 6.74 49.52
N PRO A 120 4.29 7.35 48.84
CA PRO A 120 4.02 8.36 47.82
C PRO A 120 3.45 7.73 46.55
N GLN A 121 2.61 8.47 45.84
CA GLN A 121 2.29 8.14 44.45
C GLN A 121 3.46 8.56 43.55
N THR A 122 3.84 7.72 42.59
CA THR A 122 4.91 8.06 41.65
C THR A 122 4.36 8.67 40.36
N ASP A 123 5.06 9.67 39.84
CA ASP A 123 4.66 10.41 38.65
C ASP A 123 5.88 10.62 37.74
N TYR A 124 5.98 9.80 36.69
CA TYR A 124 7.06 9.85 35.71
C TYR A 124 7.03 11.15 34.94
N LYS A 125 8.16 11.87 34.90
CA LYS A 125 8.28 13.19 34.27
C LYS A 125 9.08 13.18 32.98
N GLY A 126 9.79 12.11 32.68
CA GLY A 126 10.56 12.00 31.45
C GLY A 126 11.98 11.54 31.67
N HIS A 127 12.82 11.82 30.69
CA HIS A 127 14.27 11.64 30.79
C HIS A 127 14.99 12.76 30.05
N ARG A 128 16.25 13.01 30.40
CA ARG A 128 17.10 13.97 29.71
C ARG A 128 18.52 13.47 29.52
N TYR A 129 19.17 13.94 28.46
CA TYR A 129 20.60 13.78 28.22
C TYR A 129 21.39 14.85 28.97
N LEU A 130 22.62 14.53 29.34
CA LEU A 130 23.57 15.42 30.02
C LEU A 130 24.81 15.60 29.12
N ASP A 131 25.52 16.74 29.27
CA ASP A 131 26.71 17.16 28.50
C ASP A 131 27.87 16.14 28.42
N GLY A 132 27.82 15.05 29.20
CA GLY A 132 28.80 13.97 29.22
C GLY A 132 28.39 12.68 28.50
N GLY A 133 27.31 12.66 27.70
CA GLY A 133 26.81 11.44 27.06
C GLY A 133 26.12 10.46 28.03
N GLN A 134 25.65 10.99 29.15
CA GLN A 134 24.87 10.28 30.16
C GLN A 134 23.40 10.72 30.05
N ALA A 135 22.51 9.99 30.70
CA ALA A 135 21.10 10.32 30.75
C ALA A 135 20.54 10.01 32.13
N GLU A 136 19.53 10.77 32.53
CA GLU A 136 18.82 10.56 33.78
C GLU A 136 17.32 10.48 33.58
N ILE A 137 16.69 9.69 34.43
CA ILE A 137 15.25 9.49 34.52
C ILE A 137 14.72 10.48 35.56
N MET A 138 13.64 11.19 35.23
CA MET A 138 13.02 12.17 36.09
C MET A 138 11.64 11.70 36.53
N TYR A 139 11.35 11.76 37.82
CA TYR A 139 10.02 11.46 38.36
C TYR A 139 9.77 12.21 39.67
N ASP A 140 8.49 12.45 39.98
CA ASP A 140 8.06 13.03 41.25
C ASP A 140 7.50 11.94 42.17
N LEU A 141 7.81 12.04 43.46
CA LEU A 141 7.07 11.39 44.54
C LEU A 141 6.01 12.37 45.04
N VAL A 142 4.75 12.08 44.77
CA VAL A 142 3.59 12.89 45.15
C VAL A 142 3.07 12.43 46.51
N LEU A 143 3.10 13.32 47.48
CA LEU A 143 2.59 13.10 48.82
C LEU A 143 1.05 13.27 48.85
N SER A 144 0.43 12.78 49.90
CA SER A 144 -1.01 12.79 50.18
C SER A 144 -1.64 14.19 50.24
N ASP A 145 -0.84 15.21 50.52
CA ASP A 145 -1.25 16.63 50.49
C ASP A 145 -0.99 17.31 49.13
N GLY A 146 -0.48 16.57 48.15
CA GLY A 146 -0.15 17.04 46.80
C GLY A 146 1.24 17.65 46.65
N GLN A 147 2.05 17.75 47.71
CA GLN A 147 3.46 18.18 47.58
C GLN A 147 4.26 17.15 46.78
N ARG A 148 5.29 17.62 46.07
CA ARG A 148 6.07 16.83 45.10
C ARG A 148 7.55 16.89 45.42
N ILE A 149 8.16 15.72 45.66
CA ILE A 149 9.61 15.55 45.78
C ILE A 149 10.14 15.08 44.43
N ARG A 150 11.05 15.82 43.81
CA ARG A 150 11.64 15.44 42.52
C ARG A 150 12.83 14.52 42.75
N ILE A 151 12.85 13.39 42.04
CA ILE A 151 13.98 12.47 41.95
C ILE A 151 14.50 12.50 40.51
N ASN A 152 15.81 12.78 40.38
CA ASN A 152 16.55 12.60 39.14
C ASN A 152 17.54 11.45 39.36
N GLU A 153 17.37 10.37 38.61
CA GLU A 153 18.15 9.15 38.74
C GLU A 153 19.00 8.90 37.49
N ARG A 154 20.31 8.84 37.68
CA ARG A 154 21.29 8.54 36.63
C ARG A 154 21.86 7.13 36.80
N PRO A 155 21.49 6.17 35.93
CA PRO A 155 22.12 4.85 35.88
C PRO A 155 23.42 4.87 35.06
N GLU A 156 24.44 4.13 35.49
CA GLU A 156 25.71 4.04 34.77
C GLU A 156 26.41 2.69 34.98
N TYR A 157 27.10 2.21 33.93
CA TYR A 157 28.01 1.08 34.04
C TYR A 157 29.32 1.53 34.69
N VAL A 158 29.81 0.75 35.65
CA VAL A 158 31.13 0.96 36.24
C VAL A 158 31.96 -0.30 36.13
N GLU A 159 33.26 -0.16 35.93
CA GLU A 159 34.21 -1.27 35.96
C GLU A 159 35.38 -0.91 36.88
N ARG A 160 35.72 -1.81 37.81
CA ARG A 160 36.89 -1.67 38.69
C ARG A 160 37.60 -3.02 38.74
N ASP A 161 38.90 -3.04 38.48
CA ASP A 161 39.69 -4.29 38.49
C ASP A 161 39.09 -5.41 37.63
N ARG A 162 38.51 -5.05 36.47
CA ARG A 162 37.76 -5.94 35.54
C ARG A 162 36.46 -6.52 36.11
N GLN A 163 36.06 -6.11 37.29
CA GLN A 163 34.76 -6.43 37.88
C GLN A 163 33.72 -5.45 37.35
N SER A 164 32.66 -5.99 36.74
CA SER A 164 31.51 -5.21 36.28
C SER A 164 30.64 -4.77 37.45
N GLY A 165 30.08 -3.57 37.36
CA GLY A 165 29.19 -3.04 38.37
C GLY A 165 28.16 -2.09 37.79
N PHE A 166 27.14 -1.82 38.60
CA PHE A 166 26.05 -0.93 38.27
C PHE A 166 25.96 0.19 39.31
N SER A 167 26.06 1.44 38.85
CA SER A 167 25.95 2.62 39.71
C SER A 167 24.67 3.39 39.40
N ARG A 168 23.96 3.81 40.44
CA ARG A 168 22.78 4.66 40.39
C ARG A 168 23.07 5.92 41.20
N THR A 169 23.01 7.09 40.56
CA THR A 169 23.15 8.38 41.25
C THR A 169 21.78 9.06 41.36
N PHE A 170 21.36 9.42 42.57
CA PHE A 170 20.09 10.08 42.86
C PHE A 170 20.32 11.52 43.30
N ASN A 171 19.68 12.46 42.61
CA ASN A 171 19.51 13.83 43.07
C ASN A 171 18.07 14.01 43.53
N VAL A 172 17.89 14.49 44.76
CA VAL A 172 16.58 14.70 45.37
C VAL A 172 16.37 16.19 45.55
N GLU A 173 15.27 16.70 45.04
CA GLU A 173 14.93 18.13 45.07
C GLU A 173 13.54 18.34 45.67
N LYS A 174 13.29 19.55 46.19
CA LYS A 174 12.00 19.97 46.76
C LYS A 174 11.52 19.09 47.92
N VAL A 175 12.45 18.62 48.75
CA VAL A 175 12.14 17.83 49.96
C VAL A 175 11.55 18.76 51.03
N PRO A 176 10.35 18.49 51.57
CA PRO A 176 9.80 19.26 52.69
C PRO A 176 10.67 19.14 53.94
N GLU A 177 10.61 20.14 54.82
CA GLU A 177 11.30 20.09 56.10
C GLU A 177 10.85 18.86 56.92
N GLY A 178 11.74 18.28 57.74
CA GLY A 178 11.44 17.10 58.57
C GLY A 178 11.19 15.80 57.78
N THR A 179 11.52 15.76 56.49
CA THR A 179 11.22 14.63 55.59
C THR A 179 12.45 13.84 55.20
N THR A 180 12.36 12.51 55.30
CA THR A 180 13.38 11.55 54.87
C THR A 180 12.83 10.67 53.74
N VAL A 181 13.63 10.45 52.70
CA VAL A 181 13.25 9.64 51.54
C VAL A 181 14.03 8.33 51.54
N TYR A 182 13.31 7.21 51.44
CA TYR A 182 13.85 5.87 51.42
C TYR A 182 13.56 5.17 50.08
N LEU A 183 14.55 4.41 49.61
CA LEU A 183 14.45 3.51 48.48
C LEU A 183 14.69 2.08 48.97
N ARG A 184 13.68 1.23 48.88
CA ARG A 184 13.80 -0.21 49.10
C ARG A 184 14.22 -0.91 47.82
N THR A 185 15.30 -1.68 47.84
CA THR A 185 15.83 -2.38 46.66
C THR A 185 16.58 -3.65 47.09
N ASN A 186 16.82 -4.56 46.14
CA ASN A 186 17.77 -5.65 46.30
C ASN A 186 19.06 -5.41 45.51
N ALA A 187 20.14 -6.07 45.93
CA ALA A 187 21.39 -6.22 45.21
C ALA A 187 21.65 -7.72 45.03
N GLY A 188 21.65 -8.20 43.78
CA GLY A 188 21.90 -9.59 43.42
C GLY A 188 23.26 -9.77 42.73
N SER A 189 23.69 -11.03 42.61
CA SER A 189 24.96 -11.39 41.95
C SER A 189 26.19 -10.69 42.56
N ILE A 190 26.30 -10.60 43.89
CA ILE A 190 27.47 -10.03 44.58
C ILE A 190 28.22 -11.06 45.43
N ALA A 191 29.53 -10.88 45.63
CA ALA A 191 30.33 -11.85 46.40
C ALA A 191 30.22 -11.64 47.92
N ASP A 192 30.14 -10.38 48.35
CA ASP A 192 30.18 -9.96 49.76
C ASP A 192 29.32 -8.70 49.97
N PRO A 193 28.73 -8.46 51.17
CA PRO A 193 27.97 -7.24 51.43
C PRO A 193 28.74 -5.94 51.19
N THR A 194 30.08 -5.95 51.28
CA THR A 194 30.94 -4.81 50.96
C THR A 194 30.93 -4.42 49.48
N ASN A 195 30.42 -5.27 48.59
CA ASN A 195 30.20 -4.93 47.17
C ASN A 195 29.02 -3.96 46.95
N ILE A 196 28.26 -3.63 48.01
CA ILE A 196 27.26 -2.56 48.00
C ILE A 196 27.93 -1.30 48.57
N GLU A 197 28.26 -0.36 47.69
CA GLU A 197 28.85 0.91 48.06
C GLU A 197 27.80 2.01 47.97
N THR A 198 27.70 2.86 48.99
CA THR A 198 26.82 4.03 48.90
C THR A 198 27.36 5.26 49.62
N THR A 199 27.00 6.45 49.10
CA THR A 199 27.22 7.73 49.79
C THR A 199 26.04 8.14 50.68
N GLY A 200 24.95 7.35 50.70
CA GLY A 200 23.80 7.48 51.60
C GLY A 200 23.94 6.58 52.83
N THR A 201 22.81 6.17 53.43
CA THR A 201 22.79 5.20 54.54
C THR A 201 22.05 3.94 54.11
N TRP A 202 22.75 2.80 54.10
CA TRP A 202 22.21 1.49 53.73
C TRP A 202 21.89 0.65 54.97
N GLU A 203 20.67 0.11 55.03
CA GLU A 203 20.24 -0.86 56.03
C GLU A 203 19.92 -2.19 55.36
N THR A 204 20.66 -3.25 55.70
CA THR A 204 20.39 -4.60 55.23
C THR A 204 19.23 -5.20 56.00
N THR A 205 18.18 -5.60 55.27
CA THR A 205 16.98 -6.23 55.84
C THR A 205 17.02 -7.76 55.74
N SER A 206 17.69 -8.31 54.72
CA SER A 206 17.84 -9.75 54.53
C SER A 206 19.07 -10.05 53.66
N THR A 207 19.76 -11.15 53.95
CA THR A 207 20.87 -11.68 53.16
C THR A 207 20.60 -13.14 52.87
N LYS A 208 20.63 -13.53 51.60
CA LYS A 208 20.40 -14.91 51.14
C LYS A 208 21.56 -15.35 50.24
N PRO A 209 22.07 -16.58 50.38
CA PRO A 209 23.01 -17.12 49.39
C PRO A 209 22.27 -17.40 48.07
N ASN A 210 22.92 -17.09 46.95
CA ASN A 210 22.47 -17.43 45.60
C ASN A 210 23.56 -18.25 44.90
N ASN A 211 23.38 -19.57 44.87
CA ASN A 211 24.31 -20.53 44.28
C ASN A 211 23.77 -21.09 42.96
N ALA A 212 23.09 -20.26 42.16
CA ALA A 212 22.46 -20.70 40.91
C ALA A 212 23.46 -21.23 39.85
N ILE A 213 24.75 -20.91 39.98
CA ILE A 213 25.82 -21.42 39.12
C ILE A 213 26.82 -22.23 39.96
N GLU A 214 27.11 -23.45 39.52
CA GLU A 214 28.08 -24.34 40.18
C GLU A 214 29.48 -23.69 40.19
N GLY A 215 30.09 -23.59 41.38
CA GLY A 215 31.41 -22.99 41.56
C GLY A 215 31.43 -21.46 41.76
N VAL A 216 30.28 -20.78 41.72
CA VAL A 216 30.16 -19.34 42.03
C VAL A 216 29.35 -19.14 43.31
N TYR A 217 30.00 -18.66 44.36
CA TYR A 217 29.32 -18.20 45.58
C TYR A 217 28.89 -16.75 45.38
N ALA A 218 27.60 -16.48 45.55
CA ALA A 218 27.07 -15.13 45.54
C ALA A 218 25.98 -14.94 46.59
N LEU A 219 25.65 -13.68 46.84
CA LEU A 219 24.64 -13.23 47.76
C LEU A 219 23.57 -12.43 47.02
N GLU A 220 22.36 -12.49 47.57
CA GLU A 220 21.27 -11.56 47.32
C GLU A 220 20.96 -10.83 48.63
N ILE A 221 21.03 -9.50 48.58
CA ILE A 221 20.84 -8.65 49.75
C ILE A 221 19.65 -7.73 49.50
N ASP A 222 18.64 -7.84 50.35
CA ASP A 222 17.52 -6.93 50.44
C ASP A 222 17.87 -5.79 51.39
N GLY A 223 17.65 -4.54 51.01
CA GLY A 223 17.89 -3.42 51.90
C GLY A 223 17.12 -2.15 51.61
N GLN A 224 17.28 -1.20 52.51
CA GLN A 224 16.69 0.12 52.45
C GLN A 224 17.79 1.17 52.41
N LEU A 225 17.79 1.97 51.34
CA LEU A 225 18.70 3.10 51.16
C LEU A 225 18.00 4.39 51.60
N THR A 226 18.61 5.11 52.53
CA THR A 226 18.25 6.49 52.88
C THR A 226 18.99 7.44 51.95
N LEU A 227 18.24 8.28 51.22
CA LEU A 227 18.81 9.26 50.30
C LEU A 227 19.23 10.55 51.02
N ASN A 228 20.38 11.10 50.62
CA ASN A 228 20.78 12.45 51.00
C ASN A 228 19.91 13.50 50.28
N THR A 229 19.54 14.56 51.01
CA THR A 229 18.70 15.65 50.49
C THR A 229 19.49 16.89 50.07
N SER A 230 20.77 17.01 50.48
CA SER A 230 21.64 18.17 50.20
C SER A 230 22.72 17.90 49.17
N LYS A 231 22.95 16.64 48.80
CA LYS A 231 23.98 16.20 47.85
C LYS A 231 23.55 14.92 47.12
N PRO A 232 24.13 14.60 45.96
CA PRO A 232 23.83 13.36 45.26
C PRO A 232 24.10 12.12 46.11
N THR A 233 23.20 11.13 46.04
CA THR A 233 23.40 9.80 46.63
C THR A 233 23.80 8.83 45.54
N ALA A 234 24.97 8.20 45.65
CA ALA A 234 25.38 7.11 44.77
C ALA A 234 25.10 5.77 45.46
N LEU A 235 24.59 4.80 44.72
CA LEU A 235 24.50 3.39 45.09
C LEU A 235 25.17 2.58 43.99
N THR A 236 26.27 1.90 44.32
CA THR A 236 27.02 1.08 43.38
C THR A 236 27.04 -0.37 43.86
N THR A 237 26.71 -1.29 42.96
CA THR A 237 26.76 -2.72 43.19
C THR A 237 27.82 -3.34 42.28
N MET A 238 28.84 -3.97 42.85
CA MET A 238 29.89 -4.66 42.10
C MET A 238 29.57 -6.16 42.00
N PHE A 239 29.45 -6.67 40.78
CA PHE A 239 28.94 -8.02 40.54
C PHE A 239 30.03 -9.10 40.56
N VAL A 240 29.65 -10.34 40.81
CA VAL A 240 30.48 -11.53 40.53
C VAL A 240 30.73 -11.67 39.02
N PRO A 241 31.64 -12.54 38.55
CA PRO A 241 32.01 -12.60 37.13
C PRO A 241 30.91 -12.97 36.13
N ALA A 242 29.75 -13.47 36.59
CA ALA A 242 28.64 -13.87 35.72
C ALA A 242 27.26 -13.54 36.32
N PRO A 243 26.27 -13.13 35.49
CA PRO A 243 24.89 -12.92 35.93
C PRO A 243 24.23 -14.23 36.37
N LEU A 244 23.48 -14.20 37.47
CA LEU A 244 22.97 -15.41 38.13
C LEU A 244 21.46 -15.61 38.01
N TYR A 245 20.71 -14.66 37.46
CA TYR A 245 19.25 -14.76 37.30
C TYR A 245 18.94 -15.20 35.88
N PRO A 246 18.46 -16.45 35.66
CA PRO A 246 18.12 -16.93 34.34
C PRO A 246 17.04 -16.06 33.71
N ASN A 247 17.16 -15.78 32.42
CA ASN A 247 16.15 -15.00 31.71
C ASN A 247 15.03 -15.91 31.19
N PRO A 248 13.78 -15.79 31.69
CA PRO A 248 12.68 -16.65 31.27
C PRO A 248 12.22 -16.37 29.83
N PHE A 249 12.67 -15.27 29.22
CA PHE A 249 12.35 -14.89 27.84
C PHE A 249 13.44 -15.27 26.84
N GLN A 250 14.46 -16.03 27.29
CA GLN A 250 15.49 -16.53 26.41
C GLN A 250 14.87 -17.43 25.33
N LEU A 251 15.12 -17.10 24.06
CA LEU A 251 14.72 -17.90 22.91
C LEU A 251 15.47 -19.24 22.97
N GLY A 252 14.81 -20.29 23.48
CA GLY A 252 15.33 -21.66 23.52
C GLY A 252 15.40 -22.26 24.93
N ALA A 253 14.25 -22.69 25.45
CA ALA A 253 14.18 -23.71 26.51
C ALA A 253 13.92 -25.07 25.87
N VAL A 254 14.93 -25.59 25.18
CA VAL A 254 15.16 -27.03 24.97
C VAL A 254 16.63 -27.24 25.34
N GLU A 255 16.91 -28.34 26.03
CA GLU A 255 18.13 -28.62 26.79
C GLU A 255 19.45 -28.21 26.11
N ALA A 256 20.41 -27.82 26.96
CA ALA A 256 21.70 -27.26 26.61
C ALA A 256 22.47 -28.05 25.54
N GLU A 257 22.53 -27.51 24.33
CA GLU A 257 23.78 -27.41 23.57
C GLU A 257 24.18 -25.95 23.49
N VAL A 258 25.45 -25.66 23.76
CA VAL A 258 26.03 -24.33 23.69
C VAL A 258 25.94 -23.85 22.24
N VAL A 259 24.90 -23.08 21.90
CA VAL A 259 24.85 -22.37 20.62
C VAL A 259 25.82 -21.20 20.72
N VAL A 260 27.02 -21.43 20.24
CA VAL A 260 28.01 -20.38 19.99
C VAL A 260 27.45 -19.50 18.87
N VAL A 261 26.84 -18.37 19.21
CA VAL A 261 26.47 -17.34 18.21
C VAL A 261 27.75 -16.97 17.45
N SER A 262 27.74 -17.22 16.14
CA SER A 262 28.95 -17.11 15.34
C SER A 262 29.46 -15.66 15.32
N PRO A 263 30.78 -15.44 15.15
CA PRO A 263 31.32 -14.09 14.95
C PRO A 263 30.62 -13.32 13.81
N GLY A 264 30.23 -13.99 12.73
CA GLY A 264 29.52 -13.39 11.59
C GLY A 264 28.13 -12.93 11.93
N GLU A 265 27.39 -13.69 12.73
CA GLU A 265 26.04 -13.31 13.16
C GLU A 265 26.05 -12.07 14.08
N ARG A 266 27.04 -11.97 14.98
CA ARG A 266 27.21 -10.79 15.86
C ARG A 266 27.58 -9.53 15.09
N LEU A 267 28.43 -9.66 14.07
CA LEU A 267 28.80 -8.54 13.20
C LEU A 267 27.60 -8.10 12.34
N MET A 268 26.81 -9.05 11.86
CA MET A 268 25.60 -8.78 11.08
C MET A 268 24.51 -8.08 11.89
N ALA A 269 24.37 -8.40 13.19
CA ALA A 269 23.46 -7.72 14.10
C ALA A 269 23.84 -6.25 14.38
N LYS A 270 25.12 -5.89 14.16
CA LYS A 270 25.62 -4.50 14.27
C LYS A 270 25.56 -3.73 12.95
N SER A 271 25.11 -4.36 11.86
CA SER A 271 24.93 -3.73 10.55
C SER A 271 23.45 -3.60 10.20
N ASP A 272 23.17 -2.77 9.21
CA ASP A 272 21.87 -2.59 8.58
C ASP A 272 21.50 -3.72 7.59
N CYS A 273 22.30 -4.78 7.45
CA CYS A 273 22.01 -5.89 6.54
C CYS A 273 20.62 -6.50 6.79
N ARG A 274 20.13 -6.50 8.04
CA ARG A 274 18.80 -7.00 8.42
C ARG A 274 17.63 -6.11 8.00
N ILE A 275 17.91 -4.89 7.54
CA ILE A 275 16.90 -3.98 6.96
C ILE A 275 16.44 -4.51 5.61
N CYS A 276 17.37 -5.12 4.85
CA CYS A 276 17.15 -5.57 3.48
C CYS A 276 17.18 -7.08 3.31
N HIS A 277 17.72 -7.85 4.26
CA HIS A 277 17.80 -9.30 4.21
C HIS A 277 17.24 -9.90 5.49
N ASN A 278 16.59 -11.06 5.39
CA ASN A 278 16.09 -11.81 6.54
C ASN A 278 16.72 -13.21 6.54
N PRO A 279 16.85 -13.91 7.69
CA PRO A 279 17.42 -15.25 7.71
C PRO A 279 16.78 -16.23 6.72
N LYS A 280 15.45 -16.25 6.60
CA LYS A 280 14.74 -17.24 5.79
C LYS A 280 13.92 -16.63 4.64
N MET A 281 13.35 -15.44 4.84
CA MET A 281 12.43 -14.84 3.86
C MET A 281 13.14 -13.82 2.96
N GLN A 282 12.74 -13.74 1.69
CA GLN A 282 13.13 -12.62 0.84
C GLN A 282 12.46 -11.34 1.33
N THR A 283 13.20 -10.23 1.39
CA THR A 283 12.65 -8.90 1.74
C THR A 283 13.01 -7.89 0.65
N VAL A 284 13.98 -6.99 0.87
CA VAL A 284 14.47 -6.08 -0.18
C VAL A 284 15.50 -6.79 -1.06
N GLY A 285 16.38 -7.57 -0.43
CA GLY A 285 17.27 -8.56 -1.02
C GLY A 285 16.86 -9.98 -0.61
N PRO A 286 17.56 -11.01 -1.16
CA PRO A 286 17.29 -12.41 -0.84
C PRO A 286 17.47 -12.72 0.66
N GLY A 287 16.76 -13.72 1.16
CA GLY A 287 17.01 -14.27 2.48
C GLY A 287 18.45 -14.81 2.61
N TYR A 288 19.03 -14.82 3.80
CA TYR A 288 20.39 -15.35 4.00
C TYR A 288 20.48 -16.84 3.63
N VAL A 289 19.46 -17.62 3.96
CA VAL A 289 19.31 -19.01 3.53
C VAL A 289 19.25 -19.11 2.01
N GLN A 290 18.50 -18.26 1.31
CA GLN A 290 18.47 -18.22 -0.16
C GLN A 290 19.84 -17.89 -0.79
N ILE A 291 20.64 -17.04 -0.13
CA ILE A 291 22.03 -16.77 -0.56
C ILE A 291 22.89 -18.02 -0.33
N ALA A 292 22.72 -18.70 0.80
CA ALA A 292 23.44 -19.93 1.15
C ALA A 292 23.13 -21.07 0.17
N GLU A 293 21.85 -21.28 -0.14
CA GLU A 293 21.34 -22.28 -1.08
C GLU A 293 21.84 -22.00 -2.51
N ARG A 294 21.91 -20.72 -2.91
CA ARG A 294 22.39 -20.33 -4.25
C ARG A 294 23.91 -20.43 -4.41
N TYR A 295 24.68 -20.22 -3.36
CA TYR A 295 26.15 -20.17 -3.43
C TYR A 295 26.80 -21.13 -2.44
N LYS A 296 27.36 -22.24 -2.94
CA LYS A 296 28.13 -23.17 -2.10
C LYS A 296 29.28 -22.46 -1.37
N LYS A 297 29.50 -22.80 -0.10
CA LYS A 297 30.61 -22.26 0.70
C LYS A 297 31.98 -22.70 0.16
N THR A 298 32.57 -21.86 -0.69
CA THR A 298 33.94 -22.01 -1.21
C THR A 298 34.70 -20.71 -1.01
N ALA A 299 36.04 -20.77 -0.90
CA ALA A 299 36.87 -19.56 -0.72
C ALA A 299 36.60 -18.50 -1.81
N THR A 300 36.41 -18.94 -3.06
CA THR A 300 36.08 -18.07 -4.19
C THR A 300 34.74 -17.36 -4.02
N ASN A 301 33.69 -18.07 -3.57
CA ASN A 301 32.36 -17.47 -3.38
C ASN A 301 32.34 -16.51 -2.19
N VAL A 302 33.04 -16.84 -1.10
CA VAL A 302 33.17 -15.96 0.07
C VAL A 302 33.85 -14.65 -0.31
N ASP A 303 34.97 -14.70 -1.05
CA ASP A 303 35.69 -13.50 -1.48
C ASP A 303 34.87 -12.65 -2.46
N MET A 304 34.20 -13.27 -3.43
CA MET A 304 33.36 -12.59 -4.41
C MET A 304 32.17 -11.88 -3.74
N LEU A 305 31.44 -12.58 -2.86
CA LEU A 305 30.28 -12.01 -2.18
C LEU A 305 30.69 -10.95 -1.16
N ALA A 306 31.81 -11.11 -0.44
CA ALA A 306 32.31 -10.08 0.48
C ALA A 306 32.69 -8.79 -0.27
N GLN A 307 33.33 -8.89 -1.44
CA GLN A 307 33.60 -7.73 -2.28
C GLN A 307 32.31 -7.08 -2.79
N LYS A 308 31.29 -7.89 -3.12
CA LYS A 308 29.97 -7.39 -3.51
C LYS A 308 29.30 -6.62 -2.36
N VAL A 309 29.38 -7.12 -1.12
CA VAL A 309 28.83 -6.44 0.09
C VAL A 309 29.49 -5.07 0.30
N VAL A 310 30.81 -4.99 0.17
CA VAL A 310 31.56 -3.73 0.35
C VAL A 310 31.29 -2.75 -0.79
N ALA A 311 31.28 -3.21 -2.05
CA ALA A 311 31.13 -2.36 -3.22
C ALA A 311 29.66 -2.04 -3.60
N GLY A 312 28.70 -2.80 -3.08
CA GLY A 312 27.31 -2.78 -3.52
C GLY A 312 27.14 -3.41 -4.91
N GLY A 313 25.90 -3.44 -5.42
CA GLY A 313 25.63 -3.84 -6.80
C GLY A 313 24.21 -4.30 -7.07
N SER A 314 23.88 -4.55 -8.34
CA SER A 314 22.56 -4.95 -8.82
C SER A 314 22.62 -6.17 -9.76
N GLY A 315 21.46 -6.74 -10.12
CA GLY A 315 21.31 -7.65 -11.27
C GLY A 315 21.38 -9.15 -11.01
N ALA A 316 21.65 -9.60 -9.78
CA ALA A 316 21.68 -11.04 -9.45
C ALA A 316 20.35 -11.59 -8.91
N TRP A 317 19.54 -10.75 -8.26
CA TRP A 317 18.29 -11.10 -7.56
C TRP A 317 17.14 -10.13 -7.91
N GLY A 318 17.17 -9.54 -9.10
CA GLY A 318 16.18 -8.55 -9.57
C GLY A 318 16.72 -7.12 -9.69
N ILE A 319 15.80 -6.16 -9.84
CA ILE A 319 16.08 -4.73 -10.09
C ILE A 319 16.52 -3.95 -8.83
N ALA A 320 16.32 -4.51 -7.64
CA ALA A 320 16.75 -3.90 -6.39
C ALA A 320 18.28 -3.96 -6.25
N ALA A 321 18.91 -2.81 -6.05
CA ALA A 321 20.35 -2.71 -5.84
C ALA A 321 20.69 -2.83 -4.36
N MET A 322 21.71 -3.61 -4.04
CA MET A 322 22.30 -3.65 -2.69
C MET A 322 23.21 -2.44 -2.52
N SER A 323 22.95 -1.64 -1.48
CA SER A 323 23.78 -0.50 -1.07
C SER A 323 25.21 -0.97 -0.76
N ALA A 324 26.19 -0.13 -1.07
CA ALA A 324 27.59 -0.37 -0.73
C ALA A 324 27.82 -0.17 0.76
N HIS A 325 28.66 -1.02 1.36
CA HIS A 325 29.12 -0.89 2.75
C HIS A 325 30.63 -0.58 2.78
N PRO A 326 31.07 0.60 2.30
CA PRO A 326 32.50 0.93 2.20
C PRO A 326 33.19 1.04 3.56
N ASP A 327 32.41 1.28 4.63
CA ASP A 327 32.89 1.37 6.00
C ASP A 327 33.05 0.00 6.68
N LEU A 328 32.52 -1.08 6.08
CA LEU A 328 32.70 -2.44 6.56
C LEU A 328 34.05 -2.99 6.08
N LYS A 329 34.92 -3.39 7.01
CA LYS A 329 36.21 -3.99 6.65
C LYS A 329 35.97 -5.28 5.88
N LEU A 330 36.78 -5.52 4.83
CA LEU A 330 36.61 -6.69 3.97
C LEU A 330 36.67 -8.02 4.76
N GLU A 331 37.51 -8.12 5.79
CA GLU A 331 37.60 -9.31 6.64
C GLU A 331 36.35 -9.53 7.52
N ASP A 332 35.71 -8.45 7.97
CA ASP A 332 34.43 -8.52 8.69
C ASP A 332 33.30 -8.90 7.72
N ALA A 333 33.33 -8.38 6.48
CA ALA A 333 32.41 -8.78 5.41
C ALA A 333 32.56 -10.25 5.04
N LYS A 334 33.79 -10.78 4.96
CA LYS A 334 34.04 -12.22 4.76
C LYS A 334 33.52 -13.06 5.90
N THR A 335 33.64 -12.57 7.13
CA THR A 335 33.12 -13.25 8.34
C THR A 335 31.59 -13.30 8.33
N ILE A 336 30.91 -12.22 7.91
CA ILE A 336 29.46 -12.17 7.73
C ILE A 336 29.01 -13.11 6.60
N VAL A 337 29.63 -13.03 5.43
CA VAL A 337 29.31 -13.90 4.28
C VAL A 337 29.57 -15.37 4.62
N GLY A 338 30.66 -15.67 5.32
CA GLY A 338 30.99 -17.02 5.77
C GLY A 338 29.89 -17.61 6.65
N TYR A 339 29.33 -16.82 7.56
CA TYR A 339 28.17 -17.21 8.35
C TYR A 339 26.90 -17.37 7.50
N ILE A 340 26.62 -16.45 6.57
CA ILE A 340 25.45 -16.57 5.68
C ILE A 340 25.49 -17.90 4.92
N LEU A 341 26.65 -18.27 4.36
CA LEU A 341 26.80 -19.53 3.63
C LEU A 341 26.83 -20.77 4.54
N ASP A 342 26.94 -20.61 5.86
CA ASP A 342 26.81 -21.69 6.85
C ASP A 342 25.36 -21.96 7.24
N LEU A 343 24.41 -21.14 6.79
CA LEU A 343 22.97 -21.31 7.06
C LEU A 343 22.28 -22.34 6.16
N ASP A 344 23.02 -22.98 5.27
CA ASP A 344 22.53 -24.09 4.45
C ASP A 344 22.37 -25.36 5.32
N GLU A 345 21.17 -25.59 5.85
CA GLU A 345 20.83 -26.75 6.71
C GLU A 345 20.24 -27.94 5.93
N GLY A 346 20.08 -27.83 4.60
CA GLY A 346 19.71 -28.94 3.72
C GLY A 346 18.39 -29.65 4.04
N GLU A 347 17.26 -29.01 3.76
CA GLU A 347 16.02 -29.66 3.30
C GLU A 347 15.38 -28.74 2.23
N ASP A 348 15.13 -29.31 1.05
CA ASP A 348 14.60 -28.66 -0.15
C ASP A 348 13.12 -28.29 0.04
N ASP A 349 12.83 -27.00 0.24
CA ASP A 349 11.48 -26.49 0.52
C ASP A 349 10.71 -26.04 -0.74
N GLY A 350 11.11 -26.50 -1.93
CA GLY A 350 10.30 -26.33 -3.15
C GLY A 350 10.21 -24.89 -3.68
N GLU A 351 10.93 -23.93 -3.08
CA GLU A 351 11.39 -22.71 -3.75
C GLU A 351 12.85 -22.87 -4.22
N GLY A 352 13.24 -24.11 -4.50
CA GLY A 352 14.39 -24.37 -5.34
C GLY A 352 14.28 -23.51 -6.60
N SER A 353 15.37 -22.82 -6.94
CA SER A 353 15.70 -22.68 -8.35
C SER A 353 15.54 -24.08 -8.91
N GLY A 354 14.49 -24.33 -9.68
CA GLY A 354 14.33 -25.59 -10.36
C GLY A 354 15.62 -25.79 -11.12
N ILE A 355 16.49 -26.67 -10.63
CA ILE A 355 17.49 -27.28 -11.46
C ILE A 355 16.66 -28.20 -12.34
N MET A 356 15.94 -27.58 -13.28
CA MET A 356 15.22 -28.28 -14.31
C MET A 356 16.28 -29.10 -15.01
N THR A 357 15.98 -30.37 -15.20
CA THR A 357 16.90 -31.22 -15.91
C THR A 357 17.15 -30.58 -17.27
N ASP A 358 18.42 -30.32 -17.62
CA ASP A 358 18.74 -29.82 -18.95
C ASP A 358 18.02 -30.74 -19.95
N LEU A 359 17.27 -30.15 -20.89
CA LEU A 359 16.50 -30.92 -21.86
C LEU A 359 17.39 -31.95 -22.58
N ALA A 360 18.68 -31.64 -22.79
CA ALA A 360 19.66 -32.55 -23.37
C ALA A 360 19.98 -33.79 -22.51
N ALA A 361 19.74 -33.72 -21.19
CA ALA A 361 19.93 -34.83 -20.25
C ALA A 361 18.68 -35.73 -20.11
N ILE A 362 17.52 -35.32 -20.62
CA ILE A 362 16.30 -36.14 -20.66
C ILE A 362 16.28 -36.95 -21.96
N PRO A 363 16.20 -38.30 -21.91
CA PRO A 363 16.12 -39.13 -23.12
C PRO A 363 14.95 -38.70 -24.03
N PRO A 364 15.16 -38.54 -25.36
CA PRO A 364 14.11 -38.15 -26.30
C PRO A 364 12.86 -39.03 -26.29
N SER A 365 12.96 -40.28 -25.81
CA SER A 365 11.83 -41.20 -25.61
C SER A 365 10.86 -40.76 -24.51
N ASN A 366 11.30 -39.88 -23.61
CA ASN A 366 10.52 -39.40 -22.48
C ASN A 366 9.87 -38.04 -22.79
N TRP A 367 10.12 -37.46 -23.96
CA TRP A 367 9.53 -36.20 -24.38
C TRP A 367 8.14 -36.48 -24.93
N LYS A 368 7.14 -35.73 -24.47
CA LYS A 368 5.79 -35.85 -25.02
C LYS A 368 5.75 -35.28 -26.44
N ALA A 369 5.16 -36.02 -27.36
CA ALA A 369 4.94 -35.56 -28.73
C ALA A 369 3.73 -34.61 -28.76
N ALA A 370 3.84 -33.53 -29.54
CA ALA A 370 2.69 -32.66 -29.81
C ALA A 370 1.61 -33.40 -30.62
N ASP A 371 0.36 -32.93 -30.51
CA ASP A 371 -0.77 -33.42 -31.30
C ASP A 371 -0.53 -33.17 -32.79
N SER A 372 -0.22 -34.23 -33.54
CA SER A 372 0.03 -34.16 -34.98
C SER A 372 -1.18 -33.72 -35.81
N GLY A 373 -2.37 -33.76 -35.24
CA GLY A 373 -3.62 -33.33 -35.88
C GLY A 373 -4.04 -31.90 -35.49
N ALA A 374 -3.15 -31.13 -34.87
CA ALA A 374 -3.37 -29.73 -34.51
C ALA A 374 -2.53 -28.81 -35.41
N SER A 375 -3.16 -27.82 -36.05
CA SER A 375 -2.49 -26.83 -36.89
C SER A 375 -2.94 -25.41 -36.55
N ASP A 376 -2.09 -24.41 -36.81
CA ASP A 376 -2.37 -23.01 -36.49
C ASP A 376 -3.67 -22.49 -37.13
N ASN A 377 -4.02 -23.00 -38.32
CA ASN A 377 -5.23 -22.60 -39.05
C ASN A 377 -6.52 -23.04 -38.36
N GLU A 378 -6.46 -24.12 -37.58
CA GLU A 378 -7.60 -24.72 -36.88
C GLU A 378 -7.71 -24.27 -35.42
N MET A 379 -6.67 -23.61 -34.90
CA MET A 379 -6.62 -23.18 -33.51
C MET A 379 -7.11 -21.74 -33.34
N ARG A 380 -7.74 -21.48 -32.20
CA ARG A 380 -8.18 -20.17 -31.73
C ARG A 380 -7.62 -19.91 -30.33
N PRO A 381 -7.30 -18.65 -29.96
CA PRO A 381 -6.73 -18.34 -28.64
C PRO A 381 -7.63 -18.75 -27.46
N GLY A 382 -7.02 -19.08 -26.32
CA GLY A 382 -7.71 -19.36 -25.05
C GLY A 382 -8.22 -20.79 -24.87
N LEU A 383 -8.55 -21.16 -23.63
CA LEU A 383 -9.17 -22.43 -23.25
C LEU A 383 -10.70 -22.29 -23.24
N ILE A 384 -11.43 -23.37 -23.50
CA ILE A 384 -12.86 -23.43 -23.25
C ILE A 384 -13.07 -23.75 -21.76
N ALA A 385 -13.65 -22.82 -21.02
CA ALA A 385 -13.91 -22.94 -19.60
C ALA A 385 -15.42 -23.08 -19.35
N LYS A 386 -15.78 -24.14 -18.63
CA LYS A 386 -17.16 -24.46 -18.23
C LYS A 386 -17.28 -24.32 -16.72
N LEU A 387 -18.22 -23.49 -16.30
CA LEU A 387 -18.51 -23.22 -14.90
C LEU A 387 -19.71 -24.03 -14.44
N PHE A 388 -19.65 -24.59 -13.24
CA PHE A 388 -20.69 -25.45 -12.67
C PHE A 388 -21.05 -24.94 -11.28
N LYS A 389 -22.34 -24.87 -10.97
CA LYS A 389 -22.79 -24.64 -9.59
C LYS A 389 -22.77 -25.98 -8.85
N LEU A 390 -22.09 -26.03 -7.71
CA LEU A 390 -21.95 -27.25 -6.93
C LEU A 390 -23.02 -27.35 -5.84
N GLN A 391 -23.17 -28.57 -5.31
CA GLN A 391 -23.95 -28.80 -4.11
C GLN A 391 -23.16 -28.28 -2.89
N PRO A 392 -23.84 -27.73 -1.87
CA PRO A 392 -23.17 -27.36 -0.63
C PRO A 392 -22.43 -28.54 0.00
N ASN A 393 -21.21 -28.29 0.48
CA ASN A 393 -20.31 -29.27 1.13
C ASN A 393 -19.62 -30.29 0.21
N THR A 394 -19.47 -30.02 -1.10
CA THR A 394 -18.58 -30.82 -1.95
C THR A 394 -17.17 -30.88 -1.35
N GLN A 395 -16.59 -32.07 -1.22
CA GLN A 395 -15.26 -32.25 -0.59
C GLN A 395 -14.14 -32.65 -1.55
N SER A 396 -14.49 -33.08 -2.76
CA SER A 396 -13.50 -33.53 -3.76
C SER A 396 -14.02 -33.40 -5.19
N LEU A 397 -13.11 -33.33 -6.16
CA LEU A 397 -13.39 -33.34 -7.59
C LEU A 397 -14.12 -34.61 -8.05
N ASN A 398 -13.98 -35.72 -7.32
CA ASN A 398 -14.66 -36.97 -7.63
C ASN A 398 -16.18 -36.91 -7.41
N GLU A 399 -16.68 -35.93 -6.64
CA GLU A 399 -18.10 -35.71 -6.39
C GLU A 399 -18.78 -34.84 -7.46
N ILE A 400 -18.00 -34.29 -8.40
CA ILE A 400 -18.48 -33.34 -9.41
C ILE A 400 -18.70 -34.04 -10.74
N ASP A 401 -19.92 -33.98 -11.26
CA ASP A 401 -20.23 -34.47 -12.62
C ASP A 401 -20.11 -33.34 -13.66
N PHE A 402 -18.92 -33.22 -14.25
CA PHE A 402 -18.63 -32.27 -15.33
C PHE A 402 -19.36 -32.55 -16.65
N LYS A 403 -20.19 -33.61 -16.73
CA LYS A 403 -21.05 -33.88 -17.90
C LYS A 403 -22.41 -33.18 -17.83
N THR A 404 -22.73 -32.57 -16.69
CA THR A 404 -23.95 -31.77 -16.52
C THR A 404 -23.89 -30.47 -17.33
N ASN A 405 -25.02 -29.76 -17.44
CA ASN A 405 -25.03 -28.48 -18.14
C ASN A 405 -24.29 -27.42 -17.30
N PRO A 406 -23.27 -26.73 -17.84
CA PRO A 406 -22.61 -25.65 -17.14
C PRO A 406 -23.55 -24.45 -16.97
N VAL A 407 -23.34 -23.68 -15.89
CA VAL A 407 -24.03 -22.40 -15.67
C VAL A 407 -23.48 -21.27 -16.55
N LYS A 408 -22.22 -21.40 -16.99
CA LYS A 408 -21.57 -20.47 -17.93
C LYS A 408 -20.52 -21.24 -18.73
N THR A 409 -20.47 -21.01 -20.03
CA THR A 409 -19.38 -21.45 -20.91
C THR A 409 -18.76 -20.21 -21.52
N ALA A 410 -17.46 -20.07 -21.39
CA ALA A 410 -16.72 -18.90 -21.86
C ALA A 410 -15.27 -19.26 -22.21
N LEU A 411 -14.61 -18.38 -22.95
CA LEU A 411 -13.18 -18.50 -23.24
C LEU A 411 -12.36 -17.96 -22.06
N ALA A 412 -11.46 -18.79 -21.54
CA ALA A 412 -10.49 -18.41 -20.51
C ALA A 412 -9.13 -18.14 -21.19
N PRO A 413 -8.68 -16.87 -21.27
CA PRO A 413 -7.41 -16.54 -21.92
C PRO A 413 -6.20 -17.02 -21.11
N ASN A 414 -6.36 -17.21 -19.80
CA ASN A 414 -5.44 -17.93 -18.93
C ASN A 414 -6.22 -18.63 -17.79
N LEU A 415 -5.51 -19.40 -16.95
CA LEU A 415 -6.04 -20.00 -15.73
C LEU A 415 -5.46 -19.26 -14.51
N ASP A 416 -6.11 -18.15 -14.16
CA ASP A 416 -5.85 -17.36 -12.96
C ASP A 416 -7.19 -16.88 -12.39
N ALA A 417 -7.41 -16.98 -11.08
CA ALA A 417 -8.62 -16.49 -10.42
C ALA A 417 -8.84 -14.98 -10.58
N GLY A 418 -7.80 -14.20 -10.87
CA GLY A 418 -7.93 -12.79 -11.27
C GLY A 418 -8.49 -12.58 -12.70
N VAL A 419 -8.59 -13.65 -13.49
CA VAL A 419 -9.06 -13.64 -14.88
C VAL A 419 -10.33 -14.42 -15.12
N ILE A 420 -10.55 -15.48 -14.37
CA ILE A 420 -11.79 -16.22 -14.43
C ILE A 420 -12.79 -15.57 -13.47
N GLU A 421 -13.75 -14.85 -14.03
CA GLU A 421 -14.81 -14.25 -13.23
C GLU A 421 -15.85 -15.30 -12.83
N PHE A 422 -15.83 -15.71 -11.56
CA PHE A 422 -16.76 -16.67 -10.97
C PHE A 422 -18.10 -16.05 -10.56
N THR A 423 -18.29 -14.73 -10.73
CA THR A 423 -19.50 -14.02 -10.25
C THR A 423 -20.79 -14.57 -10.87
N PRO A 424 -21.88 -14.63 -10.10
CA PRO A 424 -22.03 -14.17 -8.71
C PRO A 424 -21.52 -15.16 -7.65
N TYR A 425 -20.85 -16.24 -8.04
CA TYR A 425 -20.46 -17.32 -7.14
C TYR A 425 -19.08 -17.07 -6.52
N LYS A 426 -19.03 -16.97 -5.19
CA LYS A 426 -17.77 -16.94 -4.43
C LYS A 426 -17.45 -18.28 -3.76
N THR A 427 -18.41 -19.19 -3.72
CA THR A 427 -18.35 -20.52 -3.08
C THR A 427 -19.21 -21.52 -3.84
N ASP A 428 -19.02 -22.80 -3.57
CA ASP A 428 -19.71 -23.95 -4.19
C ASP A 428 -19.74 -23.82 -5.72
N VAL A 429 -18.55 -23.71 -6.31
CA VAL A 429 -18.36 -23.52 -7.75
C VAL A 429 -17.28 -24.47 -8.28
N GLY A 430 -17.53 -25.07 -9.43
CA GLY A 430 -16.61 -25.97 -10.13
C GLY A 430 -16.25 -25.41 -11.50
N LEU A 431 -15.04 -25.69 -11.96
CA LEU A 431 -14.50 -25.27 -13.25
C LEU A 431 -13.89 -26.47 -13.96
N GLN A 432 -14.22 -26.64 -15.25
CA GLN A 432 -13.47 -27.47 -16.17
C GLN A 432 -12.98 -26.61 -17.33
N ALA A 433 -11.67 -26.48 -17.45
CA ALA A 433 -11.01 -25.77 -18.54
C ALA A 433 -10.32 -26.78 -19.47
N THR A 434 -10.62 -26.72 -20.77
CA THR A 434 -10.10 -27.64 -21.79
C THR A 434 -9.57 -26.89 -23.00
N GLY A 435 -8.45 -27.36 -23.55
CA GLY A 435 -7.86 -26.81 -24.77
C GLY A 435 -6.48 -27.40 -25.02
N TYR A 436 -5.54 -26.54 -25.40
CA TYR A 436 -4.17 -26.89 -25.75
C TYR A 436 -3.19 -25.90 -25.13
N LEU A 437 -2.07 -26.43 -24.64
CA LEU A 437 -0.85 -25.68 -24.34
C LEU A 437 0.05 -25.70 -25.58
N TYR A 438 0.45 -24.53 -26.07
CA TYR A 438 1.32 -24.39 -27.24
C TYR A 438 2.76 -24.06 -26.83
N LEU A 439 3.72 -24.78 -27.41
CA LEU A 439 5.15 -24.50 -27.30
C LEU A 439 5.75 -24.19 -28.68
N GLU A 440 6.50 -23.10 -28.76
CA GLU A 440 7.16 -22.66 -30.00
C GLU A 440 8.38 -23.50 -30.37
N LYS A 441 8.98 -24.21 -29.41
CA LYS A 441 10.17 -25.06 -29.56
C LYS A 441 10.16 -26.17 -28.51
N ASP A 442 10.94 -27.21 -28.75
CA ASP A 442 11.18 -28.27 -27.76
C ASP A 442 11.73 -27.65 -26.46
N ASP A 443 11.16 -28.04 -25.32
CA ASP A 443 11.52 -27.49 -24.01
C ASP A 443 11.26 -28.48 -22.89
N ASN A 444 12.00 -28.33 -21.79
CA ASN A 444 11.62 -28.91 -20.51
C ASN A 444 10.86 -27.84 -19.72
N VAL A 445 9.72 -28.18 -19.15
CA VAL A 445 8.80 -27.25 -18.49
C VAL A 445 8.47 -27.73 -17.09
N LEU A 446 8.62 -26.86 -16.09
CA LEU A 446 8.13 -27.08 -14.74
C LEU A 446 6.77 -26.40 -14.63
N LEU A 447 5.70 -27.18 -14.59
CA LEU A 447 4.32 -26.68 -14.45
C LEU A 447 3.96 -26.61 -12.97
N ARG A 448 3.35 -25.51 -12.53
CA ARG A 448 2.87 -25.31 -11.16
C ARG A 448 1.39 -25.00 -11.16
N LEU A 449 0.58 -25.81 -10.50
CA LEU A 449 -0.86 -25.58 -10.31
C LEU A 449 -1.12 -25.24 -8.85
N GLY A 450 -1.72 -24.08 -8.61
CA GLY A 450 -2.18 -23.65 -7.30
C GLY A 450 -3.70 -23.62 -7.20
N SER A 451 -4.24 -24.05 -6.07
CA SER A 451 -5.68 -23.94 -5.78
C SER A 451 -5.98 -23.77 -4.29
N ASP A 452 -7.05 -23.02 -3.98
CA ASP A 452 -7.78 -23.11 -2.71
C ASP A 452 -8.92 -24.13 -2.91
N ASP A 453 -9.01 -25.15 -2.06
CA ASP A 453 -9.66 -26.44 -2.34
C ASP A 453 -9.11 -27.15 -3.61
N GLY A 454 -9.84 -28.11 -4.18
CA GLY A 454 -9.24 -29.12 -5.04
C GLY A 454 -9.00 -28.72 -6.50
N SER A 455 -7.88 -29.16 -7.08
CA SER A 455 -7.58 -29.04 -8.51
C SER A 455 -6.78 -30.21 -9.10
N ARG A 456 -6.89 -30.43 -10.41
CA ARG A 456 -6.13 -31.45 -11.18
C ARG A 456 -5.66 -30.90 -12.52
N LEU A 457 -4.40 -31.20 -12.89
CA LEU A 457 -3.83 -30.88 -14.21
C LEU A 457 -3.62 -32.16 -15.03
N TYR A 458 -4.20 -32.18 -16.24
CA TYR A 458 -3.96 -33.19 -17.25
C TYR A 458 -3.26 -32.59 -18.47
N LEU A 459 -2.20 -33.24 -18.95
CA LEU A 459 -1.50 -32.89 -20.18
C LEU A 459 -1.33 -34.15 -21.05
N ASP A 460 -1.66 -34.04 -22.34
CA ASP A 460 -1.69 -35.16 -23.29
C ASP A 460 -2.51 -36.36 -22.79
N GLY A 461 -3.57 -36.08 -22.03
CA GLY A 461 -4.43 -37.08 -21.40
C GLY A 461 -3.86 -37.75 -20.14
N GLN A 462 -2.64 -37.41 -19.72
CA GLN A 462 -2.02 -37.90 -18.49
C GLN A 462 -2.22 -36.92 -17.32
N LEU A 463 -2.60 -37.43 -16.15
CA LEU A 463 -2.62 -36.66 -14.91
C LEU A 463 -1.18 -36.33 -14.47
N LEU A 464 -0.87 -35.04 -14.36
CA LEU A 464 0.45 -34.54 -13.93
C LEU A 464 0.44 -34.03 -12.48
N ILE A 465 -0.62 -33.33 -12.09
CA ILE A 465 -0.79 -32.78 -10.74
C ILE A 465 -2.17 -33.17 -10.23
N ASP A 466 -2.23 -33.71 -9.01
CA ASP A 466 -3.46 -34.00 -8.26
C ASP A 466 -3.40 -33.29 -6.91
N ASN A 467 -4.10 -32.16 -6.82
CA ASN A 467 -4.22 -31.31 -5.65
C ASN A 467 -5.68 -31.33 -5.15
N ASP A 468 -6.32 -32.50 -5.09
CA ASP A 468 -7.74 -32.66 -4.75
C ASP A 468 -7.98 -32.71 -3.23
N GLY A 469 -9.08 -32.11 -2.76
CA GLY A 469 -9.48 -32.07 -1.35
C GLY A 469 -9.81 -30.66 -0.86
N LEU A 470 -10.18 -30.54 0.43
CA LEU A 470 -10.39 -29.25 1.09
C LEU A 470 -9.09 -28.79 1.74
N HIS A 471 -8.58 -27.63 1.34
CA HIS A 471 -7.35 -27.04 1.86
C HIS A 471 -7.30 -25.56 1.51
N GLY A 472 -6.45 -24.79 2.23
CA GLY A 472 -6.14 -23.40 1.85
C GLY A 472 -5.43 -23.33 0.49
N THR A 473 -5.02 -22.15 0.04
CA THR A 473 -4.20 -22.05 -1.20
C THR A 473 -2.90 -22.86 -1.08
N GLU A 474 -2.83 -23.96 -1.82
CA GLU A 474 -1.65 -24.83 -1.93
C GLU A 474 -1.17 -24.87 -3.38
N MET A 475 0.11 -25.19 -3.60
CA MET A 475 0.76 -25.18 -4.92
C MET A 475 1.54 -26.48 -5.10
N LEU A 476 1.33 -27.17 -6.23
CA LEU A 476 2.08 -28.38 -6.58
C LEU A 476 2.76 -28.23 -7.95
N ASP A 477 3.91 -28.89 -8.10
CA ASP A 477 4.76 -28.83 -9.28
C ASP A 477 4.83 -30.17 -10.02
N ALA A 478 4.97 -30.11 -11.35
CA ALA A 478 5.28 -31.25 -12.21
C ALA A 478 6.24 -30.85 -13.33
N GLU A 479 7.36 -31.55 -13.46
CA GLU A 479 8.34 -31.38 -14.54
C GLU A 479 7.98 -32.29 -15.74
N VAL A 480 7.97 -31.72 -16.95
CA VAL A 480 7.66 -32.45 -18.18
C VAL A 480 8.45 -31.93 -19.38
N ALA A 481 9.08 -32.85 -20.12
CA ALA A 481 9.73 -32.54 -21.39
C ALA A 481 8.73 -32.63 -22.55
N LEU A 482 8.63 -31.56 -23.33
CA LEU A 482 7.64 -31.37 -24.39
C LEU A 482 8.33 -31.08 -25.74
N ARG A 483 7.79 -31.65 -26.81
CA ARG A 483 8.15 -31.26 -28.18
C ARG A 483 7.45 -29.95 -28.55
N ALA A 484 7.99 -29.24 -29.53
CA ALA A 484 7.33 -28.08 -30.12
C ALA A 484 5.95 -28.46 -30.69
N GLY A 485 4.95 -27.61 -30.47
CA GLY A 485 3.60 -27.78 -30.98
C GLY A 485 2.51 -27.71 -29.90
N TYR A 486 1.33 -28.21 -30.25
CA TYR A 486 0.13 -28.16 -29.40
C TYR A 486 -0.01 -29.43 -28.55
N HIS A 487 -0.18 -29.27 -27.24
CA HIS A 487 -0.38 -30.34 -26.27
C HIS A 487 -1.76 -30.24 -25.64
N PRO A 488 -2.67 -31.24 -25.79
CA PRO A 488 -3.96 -31.24 -25.12
C PRO A 488 -3.83 -31.00 -23.62
N LEU A 489 -4.56 -30.02 -23.10
CA LEU A 489 -4.55 -29.60 -21.70
C LEU A 489 -5.98 -29.61 -21.12
N ARG A 490 -6.12 -30.14 -19.90
CA ARG A 490 -7.34 -30.02 -19.10
C ARG A 490 -7.01 -29.68 -17.66
N VAL A 491 -7.73 -28.74 -17.08
CA VAL A 491 -7.72 -28.45 -15.64
C VAL A 491 -9.14 -28.60 -15.08
N ASP A 492 -9.25 -29.39 -14.02
CA ASP A 492 -10.48 -29.54 -13.23
C ASP A 492 -10.25 -28.85 -11.87
N TYR A 493 -11.18 -28.03 -11.40
CA TYR A 493 -11.07 -27.25 -10.16
C TYR A 493 -12.42 -27.13 -9.43
N PHE A 494 -12.40 -27.02 -8.10
CA PHE A 494 -13.56 -26.61 -7.33
C PHE A 494 -13.22 -25.73 -6.12
N GLN A 495 -14.18 -24.89 -5.73
CA GLN A 495 -14.21 -24.16 -4.48
C GLN A 495 -15.47 -24.55 -3.70
N ALA A 496 -15.30 -25.07 -2.49
CA ALA A 496 -16.40 -25.31 -1.56
C ALA A 496 -16.72 -24.05 -0.74
N GLY A 497 -15.73 -23.45 -0.06
CA GLY A 497 -15.91 -22.21 0.70
C GLY A 497 -14.61 -21.64 1.27
N GLY A 498 -14.63 -20.44 1.85
CA GLY A 498 -13.40 -19.79 2.35
C GLY A 498 -12.85 -18.75 1.36
N GLY A 499 -11.53 -18.74 1.17
CA GLY A 499 -10.89 -17.96 0.10
C GLY A 499 -11.24 -18.56 -1.27
N MET A 500 -10.66 -18.06 -2.35
CA MET A 500 -10.79 -18.70 -3.66
C MET A 500 -9.53 -18.44 -4.45
N ALA A 501 -8.88 -19.50 -4.95
CA ALA A 501 -7.70 -19.39 -5.79
C ALA A 501 -7.64 -20.54 -6.78
N VAL A 502 -7.26 -20.23 -8.01
CA VAL A 502 -6.82 -21.20 -9.03
C VAL A 502 -5.78 -20.50 -9.90
N GLN A 503 -4.61 -21.11 -10.11
CA GLN A 503 -3.55 -20.49 -10.90
C GLN A 503 -2.64 -21.55 -11.55
N LEU A 504 -2.43 -21.44 -12.87
CA LEU A 504 -1.49 -22.29 -13.60
C LEU A 504 -0.27 -21.49 -14.07
N LYS A 505 0.91 -21.91 -13.62
CA LYS A 505 2.21 -21.29 -13.91
C LYS A 505 3.15 -22.27 -14.59
N TRP A 506 4.21 -21.74 -15.17
CA TRP A 506 5.35 -22.51 -15.67
C TRP A 506 6.70 -21.82 -15.38
N ALA A 507 7.75 -22.62 -15.33
CA ALA A 507 9.13 -22.19 -15.56
C ALA A 507 9.70 -23.00 -16.73
N ARG A 508 10.57 -22.39 -17.55
CA ARG A 508 11.10 -23.00 -18.78
C ARG A 508 12.61 -23.15 -18.69
N SER A 509 13.21 -24.08 -19.44
CA SER A 509 14.67 -24.23 -19.43
C SER A 509 15.40 -22.95 -19.90
N SER A 510 14.79 -22.21 -20.83
CA SER A 510 15.34 -20.95 -21.34
C SER A 510 15.04 -19.73 -20.48
N ASP A 511 14.07 -19.84 -19.56
CA ASP A 511 13.73 -18.82 -18.57
C ASP A 511 13.20 -19.53 -17.31
N PRO A 512 14.08 -19.79 -16.33
CA PRO A 512 13.73 -20.59 -15.16
C PRO A 512 12.86 -19.81 -14.15
N THR A 513 12.41 -18.59 -14.49
CA THR A 513 11.51 -17.83 -13.64
C THR A 513 10.09 -18.39 -13.72
N MET A 514 9.50 -18.71 -12.56
CA MET A 514 8.13 -19.18 -12.46
C MET A 514 7.15 -18.03 -12.75
N GLN A 515 6.33 -18.18 -13.78
CA GLN A 515 5.38 -17.16 -14.22
C GLN A 515 4.03 -17.78 -14.60
N VAL A 516 2.94 -17.00 -14.51
CA VAL A 516 1.64 -17.42 -15.05
C VAL A 516 1.80 -17.69 -16.54
N ILE A 517 1.24 -18.81 -17.02
CA ILE A 517 1.36 -19.17 -18.44
C ILE A 517 0.76 -18.04 -19.28
N PRO A 518 1.53 -17.45 -20.23
CA PRO A 518 1.03 -16.35 -21.05
C PRO A 518 -0.21 -16.74 -21.84
N THR A 519 -1.14 -15.79 -22.03
CA THR A 519 -2.40 -16.06 -22.74
C THR A 519 -2.19 -16.54 -24.17
N THR A 520 -1.06 -16.19 -24.78
CA THR A 520 -0.63 -16.61 -26.12
C THR A 520 -0.35 -18.10 -26.23
N ASN A 521 -0.14 -18.79 -25.11
CA ASN A 521 0.19 -20.21 -25.07
C ASN A 521 -1.02 -21.11 -24.87
N PHE A 522 -2.22 -20.56 -24.70
CA PHE A 522 -3.45 -21.34 -24.67
C PHE A 522 -4.22 -21.24 -25.97
N SER A 523 -4.78 -22.37 -26.40
CA SER A 523 -5.61 -22.44 -27.61
C SER A 523 -6.70 -23.51 -27.51
N HIS A 524 -7.71 -23.42 -28.37
CA HIS A 524 -8.74 -24.45 -28.57
C HIS A 524 -9.01 -24.63 -30.07
N ARG A 525 -9.57 -25.77 -30.47
CA ARG A 525 -9.94 -26.02 -31.87
C ARG A 525 -11.19 -25.22 -32.24
N ALA A 526 -11.20 -24.63 -33.43
CA ALA A 526 -12.36 -23.92 -33.97
C ALA A 526 -13.49 -24.92 -34.29
N ASN A 527 -14.65 -24.76 -33.64
CA ASN A 527 -15.89 -25.46 -33.99
C ASN A 527 -16.97 -24.48 -34.45
N LEU A 528 -17.83 -24.92 -35.37
CA LEU A 528 -18.88 -24.10 -36.00
C LEU A 528 -19.95 -23.59 -35.02
N GLU A 529 -20.12 -24.22 -33.87
CA GLU A 529 -21.11 -23.83 -32.84
C GLU A 529 -20.55 -22.85 -31.79
N GLU A 530 -19.25 -22.52 -31.84
CA GLU A 530 -18.53 -21.83 -30.75
C GLU A 530 -17.98 -20.43 -31.12
N GLN A 531 -18.32 -19.91 -32.31
CA GLN A 531 -17.84 -18.61 -32.83
C GLN A 531 -18.35 -17.37 -32.06
N SER A 532 -19.01 -17.54 -30.90
CA SER A 532 -19.60 -16.43 -30.12
C SER A 532 -19.52 -16.64 -28.59
N LEU A 533 -18.60 -17.47 -28.11
CA LEU A 533 -18.43 -17.64 -26.66
C LEU A 533 -17.93 -16.33 -26.02
N PRO A 534 -18.55 -15.86 -24.92
CA PRO A 534 -18.05 -14.71 -24.18
C PRO A 534 -16.68 -15.04 -23.56
N ILE A 535 -15.85 -14.03 -23.32
CA ILE A 535 -14.58 -14.19 -22.60
C ILE A 535 -14.82 -14.08 -21.09
N PHE A 536 -14.17 -14.93 -20.30
CA PHE A 536 -13.95 -14.65 -18.89
C PHE A 536 -12.99 -13.46 -18.79
N SER A 537 -13.55 -12.28 -18.52
CA SER A 537 -12.78 -11.03 -18.53
C SER A 537 -11.79 -11.02 -17.38
N SER A 538 -10.56 -10.61 -17.67
CA SER A 538 -9.62 -10.24 -16.63
C SER A 538 -10.16 -9.11 -15.78
N ALA A 539 -10.04 -9.23 -14.46
CA ALA A 539 -10.23 -8.12 -13.52
C ALA A 539 -9.31 -6.91 -13.83
N ASN A 540 -8.35 -7.06 -14.76
CA ASN A 540 -7.36 -6.06 -15.16
C ASN A 540 -7.55 -5.43 -16.56
N ALA A 541 -8.68 -5.63 -17.24
CA ALA A 541 -8.97 -4.92 -18.50
C ALA A 541 -9.94 -3.74 -18.33
N GLY A 542 -10.55 -3.57 -17.14
CA GLY A 542 -11.49 -2.49 -16.88
C GLY A 542 -10.81 -1.13 -16.75
N ILE A 543 -11.59 -0.07 -16.93
CA ILE A 543 -11.11 1.31 -16.89
C ILE A 543 -10.96 1.73 -15.41
N PRO A 544 -9.77 2.13 -14.93
CA PRO A 544 -9.60 2.67 -13.58
C PRO A 544 -10.54 3.86 -13.34
N GLY A 545 -11.28 3.82 -12.24
CA GLY A 545 -12.32 4.81 -11.93
C GLY A 545 -13.72 4.43 -12.39
N ASP A 546 -13.86 3.42 -13.26
CA ASP A 546 -15.14 2.89 -13.72
C ASP A 546 -15.40 1.49 -13.15
N GLY A 547 -16.10 1.39 -12.02
CA GLY A 547 -16.23 0.13 -11.27
C GLY A 547 -14.96 -0.32 -10.54
N LEU A 548 -13.80 0.18 -10.96
CA LEU A 548 -12.48 -0.23 -10.46
C LEU A 548 -11.76 0.89 -9.70
N ALA A 549 -10.81 0.49 -8.84
CA ALA A 549 -9.90 1.41 -8.19
C ALA A 549 -9.12 2.26 -9.21
N LEU A 550 -8.86 3.52 -8.87
CA LEU A 550 -7.98 4.38 -9.66
C LEU A 550 -6.55 3.83 -9.64
N THR A 551 -5.77 4.11 -10.68
CA THR A 551 -4.33 3.77 -10.74
C THR A 551 -3.43 5.00 -10.76
N ASP A 552 -3.97 6.13 -11.21
CA ASP A 552 -3.23 7.35 -11.52
C ASP A 552 -3.49 8.46 -10.48
N VAL A 553 -2.63 9.48 -10.51
CA VAL A 553 -2.79 10.71 -9.71
C VAL A 553 -3.93 11.55 -10.29
N HIS A 554 -4.74 12.15 -9.41
CA HIS A 554 -5.83 13.03 -9.81
C HIS A 554 -5.34 14.19 -10.73
N PRO A 555 -5.93 14.41 -11.92
CA PRO A 555 -5.38 15.34 -12.92
C PRO A 555 -5.28 16.81 -12.49
N SER A 556 -6.14 17.25 -11.57
CA SER A 556 -6.07 18.59 -10.95
C SER A 556 -4.92 18.80 -9.96
N TYR A 557 -4.07 17.82 -9.74
CA TYR A 557 -2.96 17.92 -8.77
C TYR A 557 -1.63 17.50 -9.40
N ASP A 558 -0.59 18.26 -9.07
CA ASP A 558 0.79 17.88 -9.34
C ASP A 558 1.35 17.13 -8.13
N LEU A 559 1.96 15.97 -8.37
CA LEU A 559 2.61 15.14 -7.35
C LEU A 559 4.13 15.31 -7.43
N SER A 560 4.77 15.47 -6.27
CA SER A 560 6.22 15.55 -6.14
C SER A 560 6.69 14.80 -4.90
N GLN A 561 7.89 14.23 -4.94
CA GLN A 561 8.48 13.59 -3.77
C GLN A 561 8.92 14.67 -2.76
N ALA A 562 8.56 14.49 -1.49
CA ALA A 562 8.81 15.43 -0.40
C ALA A 562 9.89 14.91 0.58
N ARG A 563 10.78 14.05 0.08
CA ARG A 563 11.93 13.48 0.77
C ARG A 563 13.11 13.32 -0.19
N PRO A 564 14.36 13.35 0.28
CA PRO A 564 15.50 12.87 -0.49
C PRO A 564 15.42 11.35 -0.69
N ASP A 565 16.03 10.84 -1.77
CA ASP A 565 15.96 9.42 -2.12
C ASP A 565 16.52 8.49 -1.03
N ALA A 566 17.55 8.95 -0.29
CA ALA A 566 18.17 8.19 0.80
C ALA A 566 17.34 8.14 2.10
N PHE A 567 16.31 8.98 2.23
CA PHE A 567 15.43 8.97 3.39
C PHE A 567 14.18 8.16 3.07
N LEU A 568 13.99 7.03 3.74
CA LEU A 568 12.92 6.06 3.48
C LEU A 568 11.94 5.96 4.68
N PRO A 569 11.22 7.06 5.04
CA PRO A 569 10.49 7.13 6.30
C PRO A 569 9.16 6.39 6.27
N LYS A 570 8.91 5.60 7.32
CA LYS A 570 7.57 5.10 7.68
C LYS A 570 6.86 6.15 8.52
N ILE A 571 6.07 7.02 7.90
CA ILE A 571 5.56 8.21 8.59
C ILE A 571 4.49 7.84 9.62
N GLY A 572 4.79 8.07 10.91
CA GLY A 572 3.87 7.86 12.03
C GLY A 572 3.06 9.11 12.41
N GLY A 573 3.63 10.30 12.24
CA GLY A 573 3.03 11.60 12.53
C GLY A 573 3.71 12.71 11.74
N MET A 574 2.99 13.82 11.47
CA MET A 574 3.49 14.92 10.65
C MET A 574 2.83 16.25 11.04
N SER A 575 3.62 17.32 11.13
CA SER A 575 3.14 18.69 11.39
C SER A 575 4.20 19.70 10.91
N PHE A 576 3.96 20.99 11.08
CA PHE A 576 4.84 22.07 10.62
C PHE A 576 5.21 23.03 11.75
N LEU A 577 6.47 23.46 11.77
CA LEU A 577 6.92 24.63 12.53
C LEU A 577 6.40 25.91 11.88
N SER A 578 6.34 26.99 12.65
CA SER A 578 5.89 28.31 12.20
C SER A 578 6.75 28.90 11.07
N ASP A 579 8.02 28.49 10.99
CA ASP A 579 8.96 28.87 9.93
C ASP A 579 8.80 28.05 8.62
N GLY A 580 7.87 27.09 8.61
CA GLY A 580 7.53 26.26 7.47
C GLY A 580 8.35 24.99 7.30
N ARG A 581 9.31 24.70 8.20
CA ARG A 581 9.95 23.38 8.24
C ARG A 581 8.95 22.31 8.72
N MET A 582 9.05 21.13 8.13
CA MET A 582 8.19 20.00 8.47
C MET A 582 8.82 19.16 9.58
N VAL A 583 8.01 18.69 10.51
CA VAL A 583 8.42 17.73 11.54
C VAL A 583 7.69 16.41 11.29
N VAL A 584 8.43 15.31 11.25
CA VAL A 584 7.87 13.95 11.07
C VAL A 584 8.37 13.00 12.14
N SER A 585 7.50 12.12 12.63
CA SER A 585 7.89 10.95 13.44
C SER A 585 7.84 9.68 12.59
N THR A 586 8.68 8.69 12.93
CA THR A 586 8.75 7.43 12.20
C THR A 586 8.31 6.21 13.01
N TRP A 587 7.56 5.31 12.37
CA TRP A 587 7.14 4.02 12.91
C TRP A 587 8.13 2.94 12.47
N ASP A 588 9.26 2.90 13.16
CA ASP A 588 10.39 2.01 12.91
C ASP A 588 11.17 1.76 14.23
N PRO A 589 12.21 0.89 14.24
CA PRO A 589 13.01 0.62 15.43
C PRO A 589 13.66 1.83 16.10
N MET A 590 13.94 2.89 15.33
CA MET A 590 14.59 4.09 15.85
C MET A 590 13.59 4.93 16.66
N GLY A 591 12.30 4.90 16.29
CA GLY A 591 11.28 5.76 16.88
C GLY A 591 11.67 7.23 16.75
N GLY A 592 12.13 7.62 15.56
CA GLY A 592 12.81 8.88 15.31
C GLY A 592 11.85 10.04 15.10
N VAL A 593 12.33 11.26 15.37
CA VAL A 593 11.71 12.50 14.93
C VAL A 593 12.70 13.30 14.12
N TYR A 594 12.25 13.83 12.99
CA TYR A 594 13.08 14.51 12.01
C TYR A 594 12.49 15.86 11.63
N ILE A 595 13.35 16.85 11.45
CA ILE A 595 13.01 18.12 10.81
C ILE A 595 13.45 18.05 9.34
N LEU A 596 12.54 18.41 8.44
CA LEU A 596 12.79 18.55 7.01
C LEU A 596 12.66 20.01 6.59
N SER A 597 13.67 20.51 5.86
CA SER A 597 13.67 21.86 5.29
C SER A 597 13.60 21.82 3.76
N ASN A 598 13.08 22.90 3.16
CA ASN A 598 12.87 23.05 1.70
C ASN A 598 11.89 22.05 1.07
N VAL A 599 10.97 21.49 1.87
CA VAL A 599 9.94 20.53 1.42
C VAL A 599 8.96 21.15 0.42
N GLU A 600 8.73 22.45 0.49
CA GLU A 600 7.88 23.25 -0.39
C GLU A 600 8.45 23.38 -1.80
N SER A 601 9.77 23.14 -1.96
CA SER A 601 10.44 23.20 -3.25
C SER A 601 10.01 22.10 -4.22
N GLY A 602 9.41 21.01 -3.72
CA GLY A 602 9.04 19.83 -4.50
C GLY A 602 10.24 19.11 -5.15
N ASN A 603 11.47 19.46 -4.78
CA ASN A 603 12.69 18.90 -5.36
C ASN A 603 13.47 18.10 -4.29
N PRO A 604 13.45 16.75 -4.38
CA PRO A 604 14.16 15.85 -3.46
C PRO A 604 15.61 16.24 -3.16
N LYS A 605 16.33 16.79 -4.15
CA LYS A 605 17.76 17.13 -4.02
C LYS A 605 18.01 18.38 -3.18
N LYS A 606 16.98 19.21 -2.94
CA LYS A 606 17.07 20.43 -2.11
C LYS A 606 16.63 20.20 -0.67
N ILE A 607 15.93 19.11 -0.41
CA ILE A 607 15.38 18.78 0.91
C ILE A 607 16.53 18.32 1.80
N LYS A 608 16.60 18.89 3.00
CA LYS A 608 17.55 18.44 4.03
C LYS A 608 16.79 17.83 5.18
N VAL A 609 17.30 16.72 5.70
CA VAL A 609 16.72 15.96 6.80
C VAL A 609 17.68 16.02 7.98
N LYS A 610 17.18 16.39 9.16
CA LYS A 610 17.93 16.36 10.42
C LYS A 610 17.14 15.55 11.43
N ARG A 611 17.73 14.48 11.97
CA ARG A 611 17.14 13.75 13.10
C ARG A 611 17.32 14.57 14.37
N ILE A 612 16.24 14.86 15.06
CA ILE A 612 16.23 15.67 16.28
C ILE A 612 15.95 14.84 17.52
N ALA A 613 15.22 13.73 17.40
CA ALA A 613 14.87 12.85 18.52
C ALA A 613 14.89 11.37 18.11
N LYS A 614 14.98 10.47 19.09
CA LYS A 614 15.00 9.01 18.92
C LYS A 614 14.53 8.29 20.20
N GLY A 615 14.24 6.99 20.10
CA GLY A 615 13.87 6.16 21.26
C GLY A 615 12.40 6.25 21.69
N LEU A 616 11.51 6.73 20.82
CA LEU A 616 10.07 6.79 21.06
C LEU A 616 9.39 5.46 20.70
N ALA A 617 8.41 5.03 21.50
CA ALA A 617 7.66 3.80 21.32
C ALA A 617 6.43 4.01 20.44
N GLU A 618 6.48 3.55 19.19
CA GLU A 618 5.37 3.61 18.23
C GLU A 618 4.79 5.05 18.10
N PRO A 619 5.60 6.05 17.67
CA PRO A 619 5.20 7.46 17.66
C PRO A 619 4.22 7.76 16.51
N LEU A 620 2.97 7.34 16.69
CA LEU A 620 1.89 7.35 15.71
C LEU A 620 0.99 8.60 15.82
N GLY A 621 1.43 9.63 16.54
CA GLY A 621 0.86 10.96 16.42
C GLY A 621 1.88 12.04 16.73
N LEU A 622 1.77 13.16 16.02
CA LEU A 622 2.67 14.30 16.18
C LEU A 622 1.87 15.58 15.95
N GLN A 623 2.10 16.59 16.78
CA GLN A 623 1.58 17.93 16.55
C GLN A 623 2.56 18.99 17.05
N VAL A 624 2.70 20.07 16.28
CA VAL A 624 3.40 21.29 16.70
C VAL A 624 2.37 22.29 17.22
N VAL A 625 2.61 22.85 18.41
CA VAL A 625 1.80 23.93 18.99
C VAL A 625 2.73 24.98 19.56
N ASP A 626 2.67 26.21 19.05
CA ASP A 626 3.58 27.30 19.42
C ASP A 626 5.06 26.89 19.30
N ASP A 627 5.44 26.29 18.15
CA ASP A 627 6.76 25.70 17.86
C ASP A 627 7.25 24.63 18.85
N THR A 628 6.40 24.20 19.78
CA THR A 628 6.67 23.08 20.67
C THR A 628 6.19 21.78 20.04
N ILE A 629 7.07 20.78 19.98
CA ILE A 629 6.79 19.47 19.38
C ILE A 629 6.22 18.53 20.44
N TYR A 630 5.03 17.98 20.17
CA TYR A 630 4.38 16.95 20.97
C TYR A 630 4.26 15.67 20.15
N VAL A 631 4.62 14.54 20.75
CA VAL A 631 4.57 13.22 20.10
C VAL A 631 3.75 12.26 20.96
N LEU A 632 2.70 11.71 20.35
CA LEU A 632 1.88 10.66 20.94
C LEU A 632 2.54 9.31 20.67
N GLN A 633 2.84 8.61 21.75
CA GLN A 633 3.27 7.22 21.78
C GLN A 633 2.12 6.35 22.25
N LYS A 634 2.22 5.04 22.07
CA LYS A 634 1.25 4.07 22.62
C LYS A 634 0.94 4.29 24.12
N GLN A 635 1.95 4.72 24.88
CA GLN A 635 1.95 4.70 26.33
C GLN A 635 1.85 6.10 26.94
N GLU A 636 2.24 7.16 26.23
CA GLU A 636 2.25 8.53 26.75
C GLU A 636 2.22 9.58 25.63
N LEU A 637 1.82 10.80 26.00
CA LEU A 637 2.06 12.00 25.23
C LEU A 637 3.34 12.66 25.74
N THR A 638 4.30 12.89 24.85
CA THR A 638 5.62 13.43 25.19
C THR A 638 5.83 14.79 24.54
N ARG A 639 6.32 15.75 25.33
CA ARG A 639 6.83 17.03 24.82
C ARG A 639 8.34 16.90 24.64
N LEU A 640 8.83 17.31 23.47
CA LEU A 640 10.26 17.32 23.15
C LEU A 640 10.81 18.72 23.42
N VAL A 641 11.93 18.80 24.14
CA VAL A 641 12.56 20.05 24.54
C VAL A 641 14.04 20.04 24.15
N ASP A 642 14.40 21.03 23.35
CA ASP A 642 15.77 21.45 23.08
C ASP A 642 16.13 22.55 24.10
N THR A 643 17.19 22.33 24.87
CA THR A 643 17.59 23.21 25.97
C THR A 643 18.76 24.13 25.63
N ASP A 644 19.51 23.84 24.55
CA ASP A 644 20.70 24.59 24.16
C ASP A 644 20.59 25.29 22.78
N GLY A 645 19.51 25.03 22.04
CA GLY A 645 19.19 25.65 20.76
C GLY A 645 19.90 25.01 19.56
N ASP A 646 20.49 23.83 19.72
CA ASP A 646 21.15 23.12 18.62
C ASP A 646 20.18 22.28 17.76
N GLU A 647 18.89 22.32 18.08
CA GLU A 647 17.76 21.56 17.50
C GLU A 647 17.81 20.04 17.73
N ILE A 648 18.69 19.55 18.58
CA ILE A 648 18.68 18.17 19.09
C ILE A 648 17.90 18.18 20.41
N ILE A 649 17.06 17.17 20.59
CA ILE A 649 16.22 17.08 21.78
C ILE A 649 17.04 16.54 22.95
N ASP A 650 17.22 17.38 23.96
CA ASP A 650 17.89 17.05 25.21
C ASP A 650 16.96 16.39 26.21
N GLU A 651 15.69 16.84 26.25
CA GLU A 651 14.74 16.44 27.29
C GLU A 651 13.40 15.98 26.70
N TYR A 652 12.94 14.81 27.16
CA TYR A 652 11.70 14.17 26.74
C TYR A 652 10.71 14.18 27.90
N GLN A 653 9.83 15.18 27.96
CA GLN A 653 8.90 15.39 29.06
C GLN A 653 7.62 14.59 28.89
N CYS A 654 7.26 13.76 29.87
CA CYS A 654 5.96 13.08 29.89
C CYS A 654 4.86 14.10 30.27
N VAL A 655 3.94 14.35 29.34
CA VAL A 655 2.81 15.28 29.54
C VAL A 655 1.60 14.54 30.08
N ALA A 656 1.22 13.43 29.46
CA ALA A 656 0.06 12.65 29.86
C ALA A 656 0.31 11.15 29.67
N LYS A 657 -0.10 10.35 30.65
CA LYS A 657 0.04 8.89 30.62
C LYS A 657 -1.09 8.14 31.34
N SER A 658 -2.21 8.82 31.61
CA SER A 658 -3.26 8.32 32.52
C SER A 658 -4.12 7.18 31.96
N TRP A 659 -4.00 6.84 30.68
CA TRP A 659 -4.71 5.69 30.09
C TRP A 659 -3.96 4.37 30.34
N ARG A 660 -4.70 3.28 30.52
CA ARG A 660 -4.12 1.93 30.62
C ARG A 660 -3.61 1.43 29.27
N THR A 661 -2.54 0.62 29.32
CA THR A 661 -1.93 -0.03 28.15
C THR A 661 -1.53 -1.46 28.50
N SER A 662 -1.56 -2.36 27.52
CA SER A 662 -0.97 -3.71 27.64
C SER A 662 0.21 -3.91 26.70
N ALA A 663 0.74 -5.12 26.72
CA ALA A 663 1.73 -5.61 25.78
C ALA A 663 1.18 -6.03 24.41
N ASN A 664 -0.15 -6.00 24.20
CA ASN A 664 -0.72 -6.41 22.93
C ASN A 664 -0.20 -5.53 21.78
N PHE A 665 0.26 -6.15 20.68
CA PHE A 665 0.94 -5.47 19.58
C PHE A 665 0.06 -4.48 18.80
N HIS A 666 -1.26 -4.57 18.93
CA HIS A 666 -2.21 -3.81 18.13
C HIS A 666 -2.94 -2.70 18.92
N GLU A 667 -2.61 -2.53 20.20
CA GLU A 667 -3.14 -1.46 21.03
C GLU A 667 -2.44 -0.11 20.77
N PHE A 668 -2.60 0.42 19.56
CA PHE A 668 -2.02 1.70 19.16
C PHE A 668 -2.68 2.90 19.86
N ALA A 669 -1.94 4.01 19.90
CA ALA A 669 -2.49 5.34 20.14
C ALA A 669 -2.26 6.18 18.87
N PHE A 670 -3.32 6.63 18.22
CA PHE A 670 -3.25 7.36 16.96
C PHE A 670 -3.66 8.82 17.15
N GLY A 671 -3.07 9.72 16.35
CA GLY A 671 -3.28 11.16 16.49
C GLY A 671 -2.29 11.99 15.67
N LEU A 672 -2.14 13.29 15.95
CA LEU A 672 -2.71 14.06 17.06
C LEU A 672 -3.43 15.28 16.50
N ALA A 673 -4.66 15.54 16.92
CA ALA A 673 -5.35 16.79 16.63
C ALA A 673 -5.22 17.75 17.81
N TYR A 674 -5.21 19.06 17.56
CA TYR A 674 -5.18 20.08 18.61
C TYR A 674 -6.29 21.10 18.38
N LYS A 675 -7.09 21.36 19.42
CA LYS A 675 -8.20 22.31 19.41
C LYS A 675 -8.47 22.84 20.81
N ASP A 676 -8.66 24.15 20.93
CA ASP A 676 -9.13 24.84 22.14
C ASP A 676 -8.34 24.52 23.43
N GLY A 677 -7.00 24.38 23.33
CA GLY A 677 -6.15 24.05 24.48
C GLY A 677 -5.99 22.55 24.75
N TYR A 678 -6.63 21.69 23.96
CA TYR A 678 -6.61 20.25 24.15
C TYR A 678 -6.05 19.50 22.94
N PHE A 679 -5.32 18.43 23.23
CA PHE A 679 -4.97 17.42 22.25
C PHE A 679 -6.06 16.33 22.20
N TYR A 680 -6.31 15.81 21.01
CA TYR A 680 -7.24 14.69 20.80
C TYR A 680 -6.50 13.54 20.14
N ALA A 681 -6.72 12.34 20.69
CA ALA A 681 -6.15 11.09 20.20
C ALA A 681 -7.19 9.97 20.26
N THR A 682 -6.89 8.86 19.59
CA THR A 682 -7.73 7.67 19.57
C THR A 682 -6.94 6.46 20.05
N LEU A 683 -7.55 5.63 20.87
CA LEU A 683 -6.92 4.44 21.46
C LEU A 683 -7.51 3.18 20.83
N ALA A 684 -6.70 2.41 20.10
CA ALA A 684 -7.12 1.16 19.49
C ALA A 684 -7.23 0.02 20.51
N ILE A 685 -8.08 -0.96 20.22
CA ILE A 685 -8.27 -2.14 21.06
C ILE A 685 -7.18 -3.19 20.82
N ALA A 686 -7.07 -4.15 21.72
CA ALA A 686 -6.19 -5.30 21.56
C ALA A 686 -6.73 -6.27 20.49
N ILE A 687 -5.85 -6.79 19.65
CA ILE A 687 -6.19 -7.74 18.58
C ILE A 687 -5.34 -9.01 18.70
N MET A 688 -5.94 -10.16 18.39
CA MET A 688 -5.24 -11.44 18.26
C MET A 688 -4.57 -11.55 16.90
N PRO A 689 -3.46 -12.30 16.76
CA PRO A 689 -2.96 -12.67 15.44
C PRO A 689 -4.10 -13.21 14.57
N GLY A 690 -4.24 -12.71 13.34
CA GLY A 690 -5.37 -13.02 12.44
C GLY A 690 -6.53 -12.02 12.47
N GLY A 691 -6.49 -10.98 13.32
CA GLY A 691 -7.38 -9.82 13.20
C GLY A 691 -8.63 -9.83 14.10
N ALA A 692 -8.90 -10.91 14.84
CA ALA A 692 -10.01 -10.93 15.79
C ALA A 692 -9.74 -10.07 17.03
N SER A 693 -10.75 -9.39 17.59
CA SER A 693 -10.59 -8.66 18.85
C SER A 693 -10.21 -9.59 20.00
N ALA A 694 -9.22 -9.19 20.81
CA ALA A 694 -8.86 -9.91 22.02
C ALA A 694 -9.98 -9.82 23.08
N ARG A 695 -10.06 -10.82 23.96
CA ARG A 695 -11.01 -10.83 25.09
C ARG A 695 -10.31 -11.37 26.36
N PRO A 696 -10.40 -10.67 27.51
CA PRO A 696 -11.06 -9.38 27.71
C PRO A 696 -10.26 -8.20 27.10
N GLN A 697 -10.94 -7.07 26.86
CA GLN A 697 -10.31 -5.79 26.52
C GLN A 697 -9.97 -4.99 27.77
N ILE A 698 -8.96 -4.12 27.68
CA ILE A 698 -8.65 -3.17 28.77
C ILE A 698 -9.63 -1.99 28.71
N PRO A 699 -10.17 -1.51 29.87
CA PRO A 699 -11.28 -0.54 29.90
C PRO A 699 -11.07 0.77 29.14
N ASP A 700 -9.83 1.23 28.96
CA ASP A 700 -9.53 2.54 28.37
C ASP A 700 -9.38 2.51 26.83
N ARG A 701 -9.32 1.31 26.24
CA ARG A 701 -9.15 1.14 24.79
C ARG A 701 -10.47 1.27 24.05
N GLY A 702 -10.40 1.56 22.75
CA GLY A 702 -11.57 1.76 21.88
C GLY A 702 -12.28 3.10 22.12
N LYS A 703 -11.52 4.14 22.46
CA LYS A 703 -12.03 5.45 22.89
C LYS A 703 -11.32 6.61 22.20
N VAL A 704 -12.01 7.75 22.13
CA VAL A 704 -11.39 9.05 21.86
C VAL A 704 -11.01 9.69 23.19
N VAL A 705 -9.79 10.20 23.30
CA VAL A 705 -9.29 10.91 24.48
C VAL A 705 -9.05 12.38 24.17
N GLN A 706 -9.36 13.22 25.14
CA GLN A 706 -9.04 14.64 25.16
C GLN A 706 -8.01 14.87 26.26
N ILE A 707 -6.90 15.54 25.96
CA ILE A 707 -5.77 15.75 26.86
C ILE A 707 -5.52 17.26 26.97
N ASN A 708 -5.60 17.80 28.19
CA ASN A 708 -5.31 19.19 28.46
C ASN A 708 -3.81 19.48 28.26
N ARG A 709 -3.47 20.46 27.42
CA ARG A 709 -2.07 20.83 27.15
C ARG A 709 -1.35 21.33 28.40
N ALA A 710 -2.04 22.02 29.31
CA ALA A 710 -1.43 22.73 30.42
C ALA A 710 -0.96 21.79 31.55
N ASP A 711 -1.75 20.76 31.85
CA ASP A 711 -1.50 19.88 33.00
C ASP A 711 -1.51 18.38 32.67
N GLY A 712 -1.83 18.00 31.43
CA GLY A 712 -1.89 16.60 30.99
C GLY A 712 -3.10 15.82 31.49
N SER A 713 -4.06 16.47 32.15
CA SER A 713 -5.33 15.84 32.54
C SER A 713 -6.09 15.32 31.31
N LEU A 714 -6.76 14.20 31.47
CA LEU A 714 -7.41 13.47 30.38
C LEU A 714 -8.88 13.20 30.66
N GLU A 715 -9.70 13.30 29.62
CA GLU A 715 -11.10 12.84 29.61
C GLU A 715 -11.37 11.90 28.43
N PHE A 716 -12.27 10.94 28.63
CA PHE A 716 -12.75 10.06 27.55
C PHE A 716 -14.00 10.66 26.91
N VAL A 717 -13.88 11.10 25.66
CA VAL A 717 -14.94 11.84 24.95
C VAL A 717 -15.99 10.91 24.35
N ALA A 718 -15.54 9.83 23.69
CA ALA A 718 -16.42 8.89 22.98
C ALA A 718 -15.86 7.47 23.05
N ARG A 719 -16.69 6.45 22.75
CA ARG A 719 -16.34 5.03 22.91
C ARG A 719 -16.88 4.14 21.78
N GLY A 720 -16.46 2.88 21.78
CA GLY A 720 -16.91 1.89 20.82
C GLY A 720 -16.19 1.98 19.49
N LEU A 721 -14.90 2.33 19.51
CA LEU A 721 -13.99 2.23 18.36
C LEU A 721 -13.24 0.91 18.38
N ARG A 722 -12.82 0.41 17.22
CA ARG A 722 -11.99 -0.80 17.11
C ARG A 722 -10.53 -0.45 16.86
N THR A 723 -10.21 -0.01 15.65
CA THR A 723 -8.86 0.43 15.25
C THR A 723 -8.97 1.78 14.57
N PRO A 724 -9.14 2.86 15.34
CA PRO A 724 -9.37 4.19 14.79
C PRO A 724 -8.05 4.88 14.38
N ASN A 725 -7.57 4.70 13.15
CA ASN A 725 -6.27 5.24 12.70
C ASN A 725 -6.28 6.76 12.48
N GLY A 726 -6.33 7.51 13.58
CA GLY A 726 -6.16 8.95 13.63
C GLY A 726 -7.47 9.71 13.82
N VAL A 727 -7.34 10.93 14.31
CA VAL A 727 -8.40 11.92 14.49
C VAL A 727 -7.96 13.22 13.83
N GLY A 728 -8.88 13.91 13.18
CA GLY A 728 -8.57 15.16 12.50
C GLY A 728 -9.72 16.16 12.56
N LEU A 729 -9.39 17.39 12.18
CA LEU A 729 -10.35 18.48 12.09
C LEU A 729 -11.03 18.44 10.72
N GLY A 730 -12.35 18.50 10.74
CA GLY A 730 -13.20 18.68 9.58
C GLY A 730 -13.72 20.10 9.45
N PRO A 731 -14.77 20.32 8.64
CA PRO A 731 -15.45 21.61 8.50
C PRO A 731 -15.89 22.14 9.87
N ASP A 732 -15.98 23.47 9.99
CA ASP A 732 -16.34 24.18 11.23
C ASP A 732 -15.42 23.85 12.44
N SER A 733 -14.21 23.32 12.19
CA SER A 733 -13.29 22.81 13.21
C SER A 733 -13.89 21.70 14.09
N GLU A 734 -14.85 20.94 13.57
CA GLU A 734 -15.40 19.76 14.25
C GLU A 734 -14.45 18.56 14.11
N LEU A 735 -14.54 17.59 15.03
CA LEU A 735 -13.61 16.45 15.08
C LEU A 735 -14.18 15.23 14.37
N PHE A 736 -13.35 14.56 13.56
CA PHE A 736 -13.73 13.35 12.84
C PHE A 736 -12.69 12.24 13.06
N VAL A 737 -13.17 11.00 13.06
CA VAL A 737 -12.34 9.81 13.21
C VAL A 737 -12.71 8.76 12.16
N ALA A 738 -11.70 8.11 11.60
CA ALA A 738 -11.86 6.92 10.77
C ALA A 738 -11.70 5.68 11.65
N ASP A 739 -12.53 4.65 11.47
CA ASP A 739 -12.46 3.39 12.22
C ASP A 739 -12.52 2.18 11.30
N ASN A 740 -11.69 1.17 11.58
CA ASN A 740 -11.52 0.00 10.73
C ASN A 740 -12.48 -1.14 11.12
N GLN A 741 -13.10 -1.74 10.10
CA GLN A 741 -13.90 -2.96 10.14
C GLN A 741 -13.28 -4.12 10.92
N GLY A 742 -14.12 -5.03 11.42
CA GLY A 742 -13.71 -6.25 12.11
C GLY A 742 -14.90 -6.93 12.79
N ASP A 743 -14.68 -7.67 13.87
CA ASP A 743 -15.79 -8.27 14.62
C ASP A 743 -16.69 -7.17 15.20
N TRP A 744 -17.98 -7.32 14.95
CA TRP A 744 -19.06 -6.38 15.28
C TRP A 744 -18.98 -5.02 14.56
N LEU A 745 -18.00 -4.81 13.69
CA LEU A 745 -17.85 -3.61 12.88
C LEU A 745 -17.89 -3.99 11.39
N PRO A 746 -19.06 -3.90 10.74
CA PRO A 746 -19.30 -4.58 9.47
C PRO A 746 -18.48 -4.02 8.29
N ALA A 747 -18.22 -2.72 8.29
CA ALA A 747 -17.41 -2.03 7.30
C ALA A 747 -16.65 -0.87 7.97
N SER A 748 -15.63 -0.37 7.29
CA SER A 748 -14.90 0.82 7.71
C SER A 748 -15.79 2.04 7.61
N LYS A 749 -15.49 3.10 8.36
CA LYS A 749 -16.39 4.26 8.46
C LYS A 749 -15.71 5.55 8.90
N ILE A 750 -16.30 6.67 8.52
CA ILE A 750 -15.97 8.00 9.05
C ILE A 750 -17.07 8.44 10.02
N LEU A 751 -16.65 8.92 11.20
CA LEU A 751 -17.49 9.28 12.32
C LEU A 751 -17.28 10.74 12.71
N HIS A 752 -18.37 11.43 13.01
CA HIS A 752 -18.33 12.72 13.71
C HIS A 752 -18.17 12.47 15.21
N VAL A 753 -17.13 13.03 15.83
CA VAL A 753 -16.83 12.86 17.24
C VAL A 753 -17.78 13.69 18.10
N LYS A 754 -18.64 13.02 18.88
CA LYS A 754 -19.54 13.66 19.87
C LYS A 754 -19.29 13.13 21.28
N SER A 755 -19.38 14.02 22.26
CA SER A 755 -19.28 13.63 23.67
C SER A 755 -20.36 12.61 24.04
N GLY A 756 -19.95 11.53 24.70
CA GLY A 756 -20.81 10.43 25.14
C GLY A 756 -21.23 9.44 24.04
N ALA A 757 -20.83 9.64 22.78
CA ALA A 757 -21.28 8.77 21.68
C ALA A 757 -20.69 7.36 21.75
N PHE A 758 -21.49 6.39 21.29
CA PHE A 758 -21.09 5.00 21.08
C PHE A 758 -21.08 4.65 19.59
N TYR A 759 -19.95 4.15 19.10
CA TYR A 759 -19.72 3.85 17.68
C TYR A 759 -19.79 2.37 17.33
N ASN A 760 -20.63 1.57 17.99
CA ASN A 760 -21.00 0.22 17.57
C ASN A 760 -19.91 -0.88 17.64
N SER A 761 -18.70 -0.62 18.15
CA SER A 761 -17.76 -1.71 18.49
C SER A 761 -18.11 -2.30 19.86
N TYR A 762 -18.78 -3.46 19.86
CA TYR A 762 -19.14 -4.19 21.09
C TYR A 762 -17.99 -5.01 21.69
N ALA A 763 -16.82 -5.03 21.03
CA ALA A 763 -15.61 -5.60 21.64
C ALA A 763 -15.16 -4.78 22.87
N VAL A 764 -15.51 -3.49 22.92
CA VAL A 764 -15.17 -2.56 24.00
C VAL A 764 -16.23 -2.65 25.10
N ASP A 765 -15.84 -3.17 26.27
CA ASP A 765 -16.66 -3.19 27.49
C ASP A 765 -18.15 -3.49 27.22
N SER A 766 -18.40 -4.71 26.73
CA SER A 766 -19.70 -5.11 26.17
C SER A 766 -20.88 -4.91 27.12
N ILE A 767 -20.63 -4.91 28.44
CA ILE A 767 -21.63 -4.64 29.47
C ILE A 767 -21.91 -3.14 29.56
N ALA A 768 -20.88 -2.29 29.61
CA ALA A 768 -21.07 -0.84 29.74
C ALA A 768 -21.65 -0.18 28.49
N VAL A 769 -21.52 -0.82 27.32
CA VAL A 769 -22.11 -0.32 26.07
C VAL A 769 -23.43 -1.00 25.72
N ALA A 770 -23.85 -2.02 26.48
CA ALA A 770 -25.11 -2.70 26.26
C ALA A 770 -26.29 -1.72 26.42
N GLY A 771 -27.02 -1.49 25.33
CA GLY A 771 -28.19 -0.60 25.32
C GLY A 771 -27.90 0.88 25.08
N LEU A 772 -26.63 1.29 24.85
CA LEU A 772 -26.35 2.65 24.40
C LEU A 772 -26.82 2.85 22.95
N PRO A 773 -27.39 4.03 22.61
CA PRO A 773 -27.76 4.33 21.23
C PRO A 773 -26.52 4.40 20.35
N VAL A 774 -26.55 3.68 19.23
CA VAL A 774 -25.48 3.71 18.23
C VAL A 774 -25.54 5.03 17.47
N GLN A 775 -24.45 5.79 17.50
CA GLN A 775 -24.26 6.93 16.61
C GLN A 775 -23.90 6.40 15.22
N GLN A 776 -24.79 6.66 14.25
CA GLN A 776 -24.56 6.29 12.85
C GLN A 776 -23.37 7.04 12.28
N PRO A 777 -22.60 6.41 11.36
CA PRO A 777 -21.49 7.07 10.70
C PRO A 777 -21.94 8.14 9.72
N VAL A 778 -21.03 9.07 9.44
CA VAL A 778 -21.24 10.07 8.38
C VAL A 778 -21.23 9.39 7.02
N VAL A 779 -20.24 8.51 6.80
CA VAL A 779 -20.17 7.61 5.66
C VAL A 779 -19.67 6.23 6.07
N TRP A 780 -20.29 5.20 5.51
CA TRP A 780 -19.68 3.87 5.41
C TRP A 780 -18.67 3.84 4.27
N LEU A 781 -17.61 3.06 4.44
CA LEU A 781 -16.59 2.77 3.45
C LEU A 781 -16.66 1.28 3.12
N PRO A 782 -17.40 0.89 2.06
CA PRO A 782 -17.52 -0.49 1.66
C PRO A 782 -16.16 -1.16 1.43
N GLN A 783 -16.02 -2.32 2.09
CA GLN A 783 -14.82 -3.14 2.09
C GLN A 783 -14.47 -3.63 0.69
N ASP A 784 -13.18 -3.58 0.34
CA ASP A 784 -12.60 -3.98 -0.95
C ASP A 784 -13.10 -3.18 -2.18
N GLU A 785 -14.06 -2.27 -1.98
CA GLU A 785 -14.61 -1.39 -3.02
C GLU A 785 -14.00 0.01 -2.97
N ILE A 786 -13.91 0.60 -1.77
CA ILE A 786 -13.39 1.97 -1.57
C ILE A 786 -12.58 2.19 -0.28
N GLY A 787 -12.59 1.28 0.69
CA GLY A 787 -11.77 1.43 1.89
C GLY A 787 -11.64 0.16 2.73
N ASN A 788 -10.44 -0.06 3.25
CA ASN A 788 -10.06 -1.27 4.00
C ASN A 788 -9.38 -0.94 5.34
N SER A 789 -8.69 0.18 5.44
CA SER A 789 -7.99 0.65 6.64
C SER A 789 -7.81 2.17 6.56
N PRO A 790 -8.92 2.92 6.63
CA PRO A 790 -8.92 4.36 6.44
C PRO A 790 -8.10 5.06 7.54
N THR A 791 -7.53 6.21 7.20
CA THR A 791 -6.66 6.97 8.09
C THR A 791 -7.20 8.35 8.40
N GLN A 792 -6.39 9.18 9.05
CA GLN A 792 -6.79 10.48 9.57
C GLN A 792 -7.54 11.32 8.53
N PRO A 793 -8.80 11.71 8.79
CA PRO A 793 -9.52 12.64 7.93
C PRO A 793 -9.02 14.08 8.13
N THR A 794 -9.01 14.87 7.05
CA THR A 794 -8.73 16.31 7.08
C THR A 794 -9.58 17.05 6.04
N VAL A 795 -9.68 18.38 6.12
CA VAL A 795 -10.45 19.20 5.16
C VAL A 795 -9.65 19.47 3.90
N ILE A 796 -10.29 19.42 2.73
CA ILE A 796 -9.75 19.94 1.47
C ILE A 796 -10.03 21.45 1.39
N ASN A 797 -8.98 22.25 1.17
CA ASN A 797 -9.05 23.72 1.17
C ASN A 797 -8.82 24.36 -0.20
N ASP A 798 -8.63 23.56 -1.26
CA ASP A 798 -8.36 24.03 -2.62
C ASP A 798 -9.35 23.49 -3.66
N GLY A 799 -9.29 24.07 -4.87
CA GLY A 799 -10.12 23.67 -6.00
C GLY A 799 -11.64 23.79 -5.77
N PRO A 800 -12.44 23.01 -6.53
CA PRO A 800 -13.89 22.93 -6.33
C PRO A 800 -14.28 22.10 -5.09
N TYR A 801 -13.34 21.36 -4.49
CA TYR A 801 -13.58 20.41 -3.39
C TYR A 801 -13.54 21.07 -2.00
N LYS A 802 -13.52 22.40 -1.92
CA LYS A 802 -13.43 23.15 -0.67
C LYS A 802 -14.50 22.71 0.33
N ASN A 803 -14.10 22.60 1.60
CA ASN A 803 -14.95 22.16 2.72
C ASN A 803 -15.41 20.70 2.67
N GLN A 804 -14.85 19.89 1.77
CA GLN A 804 -15.01 18.43 1.80
C GLN A 804 -13.93 17.79 2.65
N LEU A 805 -14.14 16.55 3.09
CA LEU A 805 -13.12 15.77 3.78
C LEU A 805 -12.29 14.96 2.78
N ILE A 806 -11.04 14.69 3.15
CA ILE A 806 -10.14 13.75 2.50
C ILE A 806 -9.49 12.86 3.55
N HIS A 807 -9.33 11.58 3.25
CA HIS A 807 -8.55 10.67 4.07
C HIS A 807 -7.72 9.74 3.18
N GLY A 808 -6.70 9.14 3.77
CA GLY A 808 -5.96 8.06 3.13
C GLY A 808 -6.46 6.68 3.57
N ASP A 809 -5.81 5.65 3.04
CA ASP A 809 -5.99 4.26 3.47
C ASP A 809 -4.65 3.51 3.37
N VAL A 810 -4.28 2.76 4.41
CA VAL A 810 -3.01 1.99 4.43
C VAL A 810 -3.08 0.65 3.72
N CYS A 811 -4.29 0.13 3.47
CA CYS A 811 -4.53 -1.16 2.82
C CYS A 811 -5.09 -0.97 1.40
N TYR A 812 -6.22 -0.27 1.25
CA TYR A 812 -6.81 0.06 -0.06
C TYR A 812 -5.92 1.05 -0.84
N GLY A 813 -5.28 1.97 -0.13
CA GLY A 813 -4.40 2.96 -0.73
C GLY A 813 -5.06 4.25 -1.19
N GLY A 814 -4.24 5.10 -1.80
CA GLY A 814 -4.70 6.35 -2.39
C GLY A 814 -5.22 7.33 -1.36
N LEU A 815 -6.07 8.25 -1.85
CA LEU A 815 -6.92 9.10 -1.03
C LEU A 815 -8.37 9.00 -1.52
N GLN A 816 -9.30 9.09 -0.59
CA GLN A 816 -10.74 9.14 -0.83
C GLN A 816 -11.29 10.48 -0.36
N ARG A 817 -12.26 11.00 -1.11
CA ARG A 817 -12.91 12.30 -0.85
C ARG A 817 -14.32 12.08 -0.35
N ILE A 818 -14.76 12.88 0.62
CA ILE A 818 -16.09 12.78 1.23
C ILE A 818 -16.78 14.14 1.16
N PHE A 819 -17.94 14.13 0.52
CA PHE A 819 -18.92 15.22 0.63
C PHE A 819 -19.85 14.93 1.82
N MET A 820 -20.16 15.96 2.60
CA MET A 820 -21.05 15.85 3.76
C MET A 820 -22.13 16.93 3.71
N GLU A 821 -23.30 16.58 4.23
CA GLU A 821 -24.40 17.50 4.48
C GLU A 821 -25.03 17.25 5.85
N LYS A 822 -25.77 18.23 6.37
CA LYS A 822 -26.52 18.11 7.62
C LYS A 822 -27.99 17.91 7.32
N ILE A 823 -28.53 16.74 7.64
CA ILE A 823 -29.98 16.47 7.62
C ILE A 823 -30.46 16.36 9.06
N ASN A 824 -31.45 17.17 9.43
CA ASN A 824 -31.97 17.27 10.80
C ASN A 824 -30.86 17.52 11.85
N GLY A 825 -29.84 18.30 11.49
CA GLY A 825 -28.70 18.63 12.35
C GLY A 825 -27.63 17.54 12.50
N ALA A 826 -27.80 16.37 11.88
CA ALA A 826 -26.82 15.29 11.89
C ALA A 826 -26.09 15.20 10.54
N TYR A 827 -24.79 14.91 10.57
CA TYR A 827 -24.02 14.66 9.36
C TYR A 827 -24.37 13.31 8.73
N GLN A 828 -24.50 13.34 7.40
CA GLN A 828 -24.42 12.18 6.53
C GLN A 828 -23.78 12.63 5.21
N GLY A 829 -23.47 11.71 4.30
CA GLY A 829 -22.88 12.11 3.04
C GLY A 829 -22.48 10.95 2.15
N CYS A 830 -21.52 11.20 1.27
CA CYS A 830 -21.03 10.20 0.34
C CYS A 830 -19.52 10.24 0.18
N VAL A 831 -18.96 9.09 -0.20
CA VAL A 831 -17.53 8.93 -0.49
C VAL A 831 -17.30 8.70 -1.99
N PHE A 832 -16.21 9.26 -2.48
CA PHE A 832 -15.73 9.17 -3.86
C PHE A 832 -14.28 8.69 -3.87
N ARG A 833 -13.91 7.91 -4.89
CA ARG A 833 -12.49 7.73 -5.22
C ARG A 833 -11.92 9.08 -5.63
N PHE A 834 -10.70 9.40 -5.22
CA PHE A 834 -10.12 10.70 -5.53
C PHE A 834 -8.78 10.57 -6.26
N THR A 835 -7.79 9.95 -5.63
CA THR A 835 -6.48 9.75 -6.28
C THR A 835 -5.88 8.42 -5.90
N GLN A 836 -5.23 7.78 -6.86
CA GLN A 836 -4.23 6.74 -6.60
C GLN A 836 -2.87 7.23 -7.10
N GLY A 837 -2.02 6.36 -7.64
CA GLY A 837 -0.69 6.73 -8.17
C GLY A 837 0.36 7.04 -7.09
N LEU A 838 0.02 6.89 -5.82
CA LEU A 838 0.92 7.16 -4.68
C LEU A 838 2.01 6.08 -4.54
N GLU A 839 3.08 6.43 -3.83
CA GLU A 839 4.25 5.57 -3.58
C GLU A 839 3.95 4.37 -2.65
N GLY A 840 3.02 4.51 -1.70
CA GLY A 840 2.74 3.53 -0.65
C GLY A 840 1.38 3.73 0.02
N GLY A 841 1.09 2.95 1.07
CA GLY A 841 -0.14 3.06 1.86
C GLY A 841 -0.19 4.35 2.66
N THR A 842 -1.29 5.09 2.59
CA THR A 842 -1.38 6.45 3.17
C THR A 842 -1.71 6.41 4.65
N ASN A 843 -0.83 6.96 5.50
CA ASN A 843 -1.02 6.97 6.96
C ASN A 843 -1.37 8.35 7.53
N ARG A 844 -0.67 9.42 7.12
CA ARG A 844 -0.81 10.75 7.72
C ARG A 844 -0.90 11.83 6.66
N LEU A 845 -1.75 12.81 6.92
CA LEU A 845 -2.00 13.95 6.04
C LEU A 845 -1.73 15.24 6.81
N ALA A 846 -1.03 16.18 6.19
CA ALA A 846 -0.84 17.51 6.75
C ALA A 846 -0.82 18.56 5.63
N TRP A 847 -1.54 19.66 5.84
CA TRP A 847 -1.46 20.81 4.96
C TRP A 847 -0.23 21.64 5.31
N GLY A 848 0.62 21.89 4.32
CA GLY A 848 1.77 22.77 4.48
C GLY A 848 1.42 24.25 4.33
N PRO A 849 2.29 25.15 4.80
CA PRO A 849 2.09 26.60 4.66
C PRO A 849 2.13 27.08 3.21
N ASP A 850 2.61 26.26 2.28
CA ASP A 850 2.64 26.52 0.84
C ASP A 850 1.32 26.17 0.12
N GLY A 851 0.31 25.74 0.89
CA GLY A 851 -1.00 25.35 0.40
C GLY A 851 -1.04 23.97 -0.26
N ALA A 852 0.02 23.15 -0.13
CA ALA A 852 0.04 21.78 -0.64
C ALA A 852 -0.35 20.76 0.46
N LEU A 853 -0.92 19.63 0.04
CA LEU A 853 -1.17 18.49 0.90
C LEU A 853 0.08 17.60 0.93
N TYR A 854 0.62 17.36 2.11
CA TYR A 854 1.70 16.41 2.34
C TYR A 854 1.12 15.07 2.80
N ILE A 855 1.62 13.99 2.20
CA ILE A 855 1.09 12.64 2.30
C ILE A 855 2.20 11.74 2.82
N GLY A 856 2.10 11.35 4.08
CA GLY A 856 3.00 10.43 4.74
C GLY A 856 2.52 8.98 4.61
N MET A 857 3.40 8.09 4.19
CA MET A 857 3.08 6.70 3.85
C MET A 857 3.79 5.70 4.77
N ILE A 858 3.18 4.52 4.87
CA ILE A 858 3.62 3.39 5.67
C ILE A 858 3.21 2.09 4.98
N GLY A 859 3.80 0.97 5.38
CA GLY A 859 3.36 -0.35 4.94
C GLY A 859 3.97 -1.48 5.76
N ASN A 860 3.31 -2.64 5.73
CA ASN A 860 3.77 -3.89 6.31
C ASN A 860 3.53 -5.02 5.28
N PRO A 861 4.54 -5.84 4.93
CA PRO A 861 4.48 -6.88 3.89
C PRO A 861 3.42 -7.98 4.11
N GLY A 862 2.77 -8.04 5.27
CA GLY A 862 1.59 -8.89 5.50
C GLY A 862 0.29 -8.18 5.10
N ASN A 863 -0.38 -7.57 6.08
CA ASN A 863 -1.77 -7.11 5.93
C ASN A 863 -1.93 -5.67 5.42
N TRP A 864 -0.88 -4.85 5.41
CA TRP A 864 -0.95 -3.39 5.12
C TRP A 864 -0.06 -3.02 3.92
N GLY A 865 -0.17 -3.79 2.84
CA GLY A 865 0.61 -3.59 1.63
C GLY A 865 -0.30 -3.46 0.42
N GLN A 866 0.04 -2.55 -0.49
CA GLN A 866 -0.43 -2.59 -1.87
C GLN A 866 0.61 -3.28 -2.72
N THR A 867 0.16 -4.19 -3.58
CA THR A 867 1.04 -4.91 -4.52
C THR A 867 1.81 -3.91 -5.38
N GLY A 868 3.14 -4.07 -5.46
CA GLY A 868 4.01 -3.24 -6.29
C GLY A 868 4.26 -1.81 -5.75
N LYS A 869 3.92 -1.52 -4.49
CA LYS A 869 4.14 -0.21 -3.85
C LYS A 869 5.18 -0.27 -2.72
N LEU A 870 5.75 0.89 -2.38
CA LEU A 870 6.71 1.07 -1.29
C LEU A 870 6.01 0.97 0.08
N TRP A 871 6.77 0.56 1.09
CA TRP A 871 6.30 0.47 2.49
C TRP A 871 6.63 1.70 3.33
N TYR A 872 7.07 2.76 2.66
CA TYR A 872 7.48 4.04 3.20
C TYR A 872 7.13 5.09 2.16
N GLY A 873 7.14 6.36 2.54
CA GLY A 873 6.95 7.42 1.56
C GLY A 873 6.58 8.73 2.21
N LEU A 874 6.93 9.81 1.50
CA LEU A 874 6.54 11.15 1.84
C LEU A 874 6.44 11.94 0.54
N GLN A 875 5.22 12.25 0.14
CA GLN A 875 4.93 12.95 -1.10
C GLN A 875 4.18 14.25 -0.83
N ARG A 876 4.22 15.16 -1.78
CA ARG A 876 3.55 16.46 -1.76
C ARG A 876 2.66 16.57 -2.99
N MET A 877 1.39 16.84 -2.76
CA MET A 877 0.34 16.98 -3.77
C MET A 877 -0.19 18.43 -3.75
N LYS A 878 -0.07 19.13 -4.88
CA LYS A 878 -0.46 20.55 -4.98
C LYS A 878 -1.48 20.75 -6.09
N TYR A 879 -2.57 21.46 -5.79
CA TYR A 879 -3.56 21.83 -6.80
C TYR A 879 -2.93 22.67 -7.91
N ASN A 880 -3.13 22.25 -9.16
CA ASN A 880 -2.49 22.84 -10.35
C ASN A 880 -3.41 23.79 -11.13
N GLY A 881 -4.65 23.99 -10.67
CA GLY A 881 -5.62 24.88 -11.31
C GLY A 881 -6.38 24.27 -12.48
N LYS A 882 -6.09 23.02 -12.88
CA LYS A 882 -6.82 22.31 -13.93
C LYS A 882 -8.13 21.76 -13.38
N SER A 883 -9.17 21.79 -14.19
CA SER A 883 -10.43 21.13 -13.90
C SER A 883 -10.38 19.67 -14.35
N THR A 884 -10.91 18.78 -13.52
CA THR A 884 -11.18 17.38 -13.85
C THR A 884 -12.68 17.20 -13.86
N PHE A 885 -13.25 16.56 -14.88
CA PHE A 885 -14.69 16.26 -14.91
C PHE A 885 -15.00 15.05 -14.02
N GLU A 886 -15.78 15.25 -12.96
CA GLU A 886 -16.18 14.21 -12.00
C GLU A 886 -17.43 14.62 -11.21
N MET A 887 -17.98 13.69 -10.43
CA MET A 887 -19.02 13.99 -9.44
C MET A 887 -18.45 14.77 -8.26
N LEU A 888 -18.82 16.04 -8.12
CA LEU A 888 -18.41 16.91 -7.02
C LEU A 888 -19.15 16.58 -5.71
N ALA A 889 -20.45 16.29 -5.76
CA ALA A 889 -21.28 16.01 -4.59
C ALA A 889 -22.50 15.16 -4.97
N ALA A 890 -23.02 14.37 -4.03
CA ALA A 890 -24.34 13.78 -4.12
C ALA A 890 -25.16 14.22 -2.91
N ARG A 891 -26.41 14.68 -3.14
CA ARG A 891 -27.29 15.23 -2.10
C ARG A 891 -28.60 14.48 -2.02
N ALA A 892 -28.99 14.11 -0.80
CA ALA A 892 -30.29 13.50 -0.58
C ALA A 892 -31.41 14.47 -0.95
N LYS A 893 -32.45 13.94 -1.60
CA LYS A 893 -33.72 14.62 -1.84
C LYS A 893 -34.85 13.76 -1.30
N THR A 894 -36.01 14.35 -1.07
CA THR A 894 -37.17 13.61 -0.53
C THR A 894 -37.58 12.43 -1.42
N ASN A 895 -37.39 12.55 -2.74
CA ASN A 895 -37.78 11.56 -3.74
C ASN A 895 -36.59 10.97 -4.54
N GLY A 896 -35.34 11.14 -4.10
CA GLY A 896 -34.19 10.63 -4.85
C GLY A 896 -32.84 11.21 -4.45
N LEU A 897 -31.94 11.34 -5.42
CA LEU A 897 -30.56 11.80 -5.22
C LEU A 897 -30.19 12.83 -6.29
N GLU A 898 -29.60 13.96 -5.90
CA GLU A 898 -29.05 14.96 -6.84
C GLU A 898 -27.52 14.85 -6.89
N ILE A 899 -26.97 14.50 -8.05
CA ILE A 899 -25.53 14.45 -8.32
C ILE A 899 -25.12 15.79 -8.92
N GLU A 900 -24.09 16.41 -8.37
CA GLU A 900 -23.45 17.61 -8.90
C GLU A 900 -22.08 17.26 -9.49
N PHE A 901 -21.72 17.86 -10.62
CA PHE A 901 -20.46 17.68 -11.33
C PHE A 901 -19.59 18.94 -11.26
N THR A 902 -18.28 18.75 -11.38
CA THR A 902 -17.29 19.84 -11.43
C THR A 902 -17.44 20.70 -12.69
N GLU A 903 -17.78 20.07 -13.82
CA GLU A 903 -17.98 20.70 -15.13
C GLU A 903 -19.41 20.46 -15.64
N PRO A 904 -19.93 21.31 -16.55
CA PRO A 904 -21.21 21.04 -17.21
C PRO A 904 -21.12 19.77 -18.06
N LEU A 905 -22.17 18.93 -18.01
CA LEU A 905 -22.37 17.83 -18.94
C LEU A 905 -22.47 18.35 -20.38
N ARG A 906 -21.98 17.55 -21.33
CA ARG A 906 -22.26 17.74 -22.75
C ARG A 906 -23.78 17.70 -22.98
N GLU A 907 -24.26 18.51 -23.91
CA GLU A 907 -25.69 18.53 -24.27
C GLU A 907 -26.18 17.12 -24.67
N GLY A 908 -27.29 16.69 -24.06
CA GLY A 908 -27.87 15.36 -24.24
C GLY A 908 -27.42 14.32 -23.20
N ASP A 909 -26.20 14.43 -22.66
CA ASP A 909 -25.68 13.48 -21.68
C ASP A 909 -26.41 13.62 -20.32
N GLY A 910 -26.62 12.49 -19.63
CA GLY A 910 -27.15 12.43 -18.26
C GLY A 910 -28.68 12.46 -18.11
N TRP A 911 -29.42 12.51 -19.22
CA TRP A 911 -30.89 12.48 -19.20
C TRP A 911 -31.49 11.06 -19.22
N GLU A 912 -30.71 10.04 -19.57
CA GLU A 912 -31.20 8.69 -19.77
C GLU A 912 -31.17 7.88 -18.46
N PRO A 913 -32.32 7.46 -17.89
CA PRO A 913 -32.35 6.72 -16.62
C PRO A 913 -31.55 5.41 -16.66
N GLY A 914 -31.47 4.77 -17.83
CA GLY A 914 -30.70 3.54 -18.03
C GLY A 914 -29.19 3.69 -17.87
N GLN A 915 -28.66 4.92 -17.84
CA GLN A 915 -27.25 5.20 -17.57
C GLN A 915 -26.89 5.07 -16.10
N TYR A 916 -27.86 4.89 -15.20
CA TYR A 916 -27.65 4.89 -13.77
C TYR A 916 -28.06 3.56 -13.15
N THR A 917 -27.09 2.75 -12.72
CA THR A 917 -27.38 1.61 -11.84
C THR A 917 -27.39 2.11 -10.42
N VAL A 918 -28.50 1.91 -9.72
CA VAL A 918 -28.63 2.25 -8.31
C VAL A 918 -28.88 0.99 -7.50
N GLN A 919 -28.08 0.81 -6.44
CA GLN A 919 -28.21 -0.27 -5.48
C GLN A 919 -28.34 0.28 -4.07
N GLN A 920 -29.01 -0.46 -3.18
CA GLN A 920 -28.98 -0.16 -1.76
C GLN A 920 -28.83 -1.41 -0.91
N TRP A 921 -28.25 -1.24 0.28
CA TRP A 921 -28.14 -2.27 1.31
C TRP A 921 -27.97 -1.62 2.69
N TRP A 922 -28.12 -2.41 3.76
CA TRP A 922 -27.67 -2.03 5.10
C TRP A 922 -26.67 -3.05 5.63
N TYR A 923 -25.90 -2.67 6.65
CA TYR A 923 -24.89 -3.55 7.23
C TYR A 923 -25.36 -4.20 8.51
N LYS A 924 -25.24 -5.53 8.60
CA LYS A 924 -25.48 -6.27 9.84
C LYS A 924 -24.18 -6.46 10.63
N PRO A 925 -24.07 -5.92 11.85
CA PRO A 925 -22.97 -6.26 12.75
C PRO A 925 -23.02 -7.75 13.12
N THR A 926 -21.89 -8.46 12.96
CA THR A 926 -21.77 -9.88 13.34
C THR A 926 -20.48 -10.12 14.11
N ILE A 927 -20.35 -11.26 14.78
CA ILE A 927 -19.10 -11.65 15.44
C ILE A 927 -17.96 -11.97 14.46
N ASN A 928 -18.28 -12.24 13.19
CA ASN A 928 -17.29 -12.51 12.17
C ASN A 928 -16.56 -11.22 11.80
N TYR A 929 -15.36 -11.35 11.22
CA TYR A 929 -14.64 -10.20 10.70
C TYR A 929 -15.42 -9.56 9.55
N GLY A 930 -15.75 -8.27 9.70
CA GLY A 930 -16.63 -7.58 8.76
C GLY A 930 -18.10 -8.01 8.91
N GLY A 931 -18.94 -7.57 7.99
CA GLY A 931 -20.35 -7.91 8.02
C GLY A 931 -20.98 -7.92 6.64
N PRO A 932 -21.99 -8.79 6.45
CA PRO A 932 -22.64 -8.91 5.15
C PRO A 932 -23.43 -7.64 4.82
N LYS A 933 -23.46 -7.30 3.53
CA LYS A 933 -24.50 -6.45 2.97
C LYS A 933 -25.83 -7.21 3.07
N MET A 934 -26.82 -6.60 3.70
CA MET A 934 -28.16 -7.16 3.87
C MET A 934 -29.13 -6.44 2.95
N ASP A 935 -30.09 -7.20 2.42
CA ASP A 935 -31.13 -6.71 1.52
C ASP A 935 -30.56 -5.94 0.32
N GLU A 936 -29.42 -6.38 -0.19
CA GLU A 936 -28.79 -5.79 -1.38
C GLU A 936 -29.74 -5.95 -2.58
N MET A 937 -30.15 -4.82 -3.15
CA MET A 937 -31.13 -4.79 -4.21
C MET A 937 -30.90 -3.62 -5.16
N ASN A 938 -31.26 -3.80 -6.43
CA ASN A 938 -31.33 -2.73 -7.41
C ASN A 938 -32.58 -1.88 -7.16
N LEU A 939 -32.44 -0.55 -7.28
CA LEU A 939 -33.53 0.41 -7.26
C LEU A 939 -33.78 0.94 -8.67
N PRO A 940 -35.05 1.09 -9.10
CA PRO A 940 -35.34 1.69 -10.39
C PRO A 940 -35.07 3.20 -10.36
N VAL A 941 -34.39 3.70 -11.38
CA VAL A 941 -34.33 5.13 -11.70
C VAL A 941 -35.49 5.42 -12.65
N ILE A 942 -36.49 6.17 -12.19
CA ILE A 942 -37.70 6.41 -12.99
C ILE A 942 -37.60 7.64 -13.88
N SER A 943 -36.77 8.61 -13.49
CA SER A 943 -36.42 9.78 -14.30
C SER A 943 -35.03 10.31 -13.93
N ALA A 944 -34.35 10.90 -14.90
CA ALA A 944 -33.13 11.67 -14.70
C ALA A 944 -33.35 13.07 -15.29
N THR A 945 -33.04 14.11 -14.51
CA THR A 945 -33.26 15.52 -14.89
C THR A 945 -31.96 16.29 -14.79
N VAL A 946 -31.47 16.82 -15.91
CA VAL A 946 -30.25 17.64 -15.93
C VAL A 946 -30.62 19.10 -15.64
N SER A 947 -29.85 19.78 -14.79
CA SER A 947 -30.07 21.20 -14.47
C SER A 947 -29.79 22.11 -15.66
N ALA A 948 -30.32 23.34 -15.63
CA ALA A 948 -30.13 24.32 -16.69
C ALA A 948 -28.65 24.69 -16.96
N ASP A 949 -27.80 24.66 -15.94
CA ASP A 949 -26.35 24.86 -16.08
C ASP A 949 -25.59 23.58 -16.43
N ARG A 950 -26.32 22.46 -16.60
CA ARG A 950 -25.83 21.10 -16.88
C ARG A 950 -24.82 20.56 -15.87
N LYS A 951 -24.70 21.18 -14.69
CA LYS A 951 -23.79 20.73 -13.65
C LYS A 951 -24.43 19.78 -12.66
N LYS A 952 -25.73 19.49 -12.79
CA LYS A 952 -26.42 18.60 -11.87
C LYS A 952 -27.33 17.65 -12.62
N VAL A 953 -27.47 16.45 -12.07
CA VAL A 953 -28.47 15.46 -12.46
C VAL A 953 -29.26 15.08 -11.23
N PHE A 954 -30.57 15.30 -11.25
CA PHE A 954 -31.48 14.73 -10.27
C PHE A 954 -31.97 13.37 -10.76
N LEU A 955 -31.76 12.34 -9.95
CA LEU A 955 -32.27 10.99 -10.16
C LEU A 955 -33.48 10.78 -9.25
N GLU A 956 -34.64 10.53 -9.86
CA GLU A 956 -35.83 10.14 -9.12
C GLU A 956 -35.79 8.64 -8.85
N ILE A 957 -35.67 8.28 -7.57
CA ILE A 957 -35.38 6.92 -7.13
C ILE A 957 -36.36 6.55 -6.01
N PRO A 958 -37.53 5.96 -6.33
CA PRO A 958 -38.45 5.49 -5.32
C PRO A 958 -37.86 4.32 -4.53
N GLY A 959 -38.15 4.26 -3.23
CA GLY A 959 -37.81 3.11 -2.39
C GLY A 959 -36.45 3.16 -1.68
N ILE A 960 -35.74 4.30 -1.75
CA ILE A 960 -34.59 4.57 -0.87
C ILE A 960 -35.03 4.47 0.60
N LYS A 961 -34.26 3.77 1.43
CA LYS A 961 -34.55 3.58 2.86
C LYS A 961 -33.52 4.31 3.74
N PRO A 962 -33.96 4.96 4.84
CA PRO A 962 -33.04 5.40 5.89
C PRO A 962 -32.27 4.22 6.52
N GLY A 963 -31.02 4.44 6.92
CA GLY A 963 -30.11 3.42 7.44
C GLY A 963 -29.33 2.63 6.38
N ASN A 964 -29.58 2.87 5.09
CA ASN A 964 -28.94 2.16 3.99
C ASN A 964 -27.78 2.95 3.37
N VAL A 965 -26.82 2.24 2.80
CA VAL A 965 -25.93 2.77 1.78
C VAL A 965 -26.65 2.71 0.43
N VAL A 966 -26.59 3.79 -0.34
CA VAL A 966 -27.08 3.89 -1.72
C VAL A 966 -25.86 4.05 -2.62
N HIS A 967 -25.60 3.04 -3.44
CA HIS A 967 -24.53 3.05 -4.43
C HIS A 967 -25.10 3.45 -5.80
N VAL A 968 -24.46 4.40 -6.46
CA VAL A 968 -24.80 4.80 -7.82
C VAL A 968 -23.58 4.62 -8.71
N GLN A 969 -23.75 3.87 -9.80
CA GLN A 969 -22.77 3.72 -10.87
C GLN A 969 -23.32 4.31 -12.17
N LEU A 970 -22.54 5.18 -12.80
CA LEU A 970 -22.81 5.78 -14.10
C LEU A 970 -22.23 4.91 -15.22
N HIS A 971 -23.02 4.69 -16.27
CA HIS A 971 -22.63 3.95 -17.48
C HIS A 971 -22.50 4.90 -18.69
N ASP A 972 -22.01 4.36 -19.80
CA ASP A 972 -21.83 5.05 -21.09
C ASP A 972 -20.86 6.26 -21.09
N LEU A 973 -20.18 6.49 -19.95
CA LEU A 973 -19.08 7.46 -19.76
C LEU A 973 -19.38 8.85 -20.35
N PRO A 974 -20.24 9.65 -19.69
CA PRO A 974 -20.58 10.97 -20.19
C PRO A 974 -19.32 11.86 -20.32
N LEU A 975 -19.39 12.82 -21.24
CA LEU A 975 -18.35 13.83 -21.43
C LEU A 975 -18.82 15.16 -20.84
N SER A 976 -17.87 15.99 -20.41
CA SER A 976 -18.17 17.39 -20.14
C SER A 976 -18.43 18.17 -21.44
N ASP A 977 -19.01 19.36 -21.34
CA ASP A 977 -19.18 20.25 -22.49
C ASP A 977 -17.85 20.74 -23.08
N LEU A 978 -16.75 20.58 -22.32
CA LEU A 978 -15.37 20.81 -22.77
C LEU A 978 -14.77 19.57 -23.47
N GLY A 979 -15.48 18.44 -23.48
CA GLY A 979 -15.01 17.15 -24.02
C GLY A 979 -14.09 16.38 -23.08
N HIS A 980 -14.05 16.73 -21.78
CA HIS A 980 -13.29 15.97 -20.80
C HIS A 980 -14.02 14.69 -20.39
N GLU A 981 -13.26 13.62 -20.21
CA GLU A 981 -13.76 12.34 -19.73
C GLU A 981 -14.05 12.39 -18.23
N ILE A 982 -15.07 11.64 -17.79
CA ILE A 982 -15.34 11.48 -16.37
C ILE A 982 -14.21 10.70 -15.68
N TRP A 983 -13.77 11.19 -14.53
CA TRP A 983 -12.69 10.61 -13.74
C TRP A 983 -13.11 9.37 -12.96
N THR A 984 -14.31 9.41 -12.36
CA THR A 984 -14.88 8.31 -11.57
C THR A 984 -16.38 8.20 -11.82
N THR A 985 -16.89 6.97 -11.96
CA THR A 985 -18.31 6.72 -12.28
C THR A 985 -19.16 6.31 -11.08
N GLU A 986 -18.57 6.16 -9.89
CA GLU A 986 -19.25 5.60 -8.72
C GLU A 986 -19.31 6.56 -7.52
N VAL A 987 -20.38 6.45 -6.75
CA VAL A 987 -20.56 7.14 -5.46
C VAL A 987 -21.33 6.25 -4.48
N TRP A 988 -20.87 6.21 -3.23
CA TRP A 988 -21.54 5.52 -2.13
C TRP A 988 -22.08 6.54 -1.13
N TYR A 989 -23.40 6.73 -1.11
CA TYR A 989 -24.09 7.64 -0.21
C TYR A 989 -24.62 6.90 1.02
N THR A 990 -24.31 7.36 2.23
CA THR A 990 -24.87 6.82 3.48
C THR A 990 -26.13 7.60 3.85
N MET A 991 -27.30 6.98 3.63
CA MET A 991 -28.62 7.58 3.85
C MET A 991 -29.10 7.35 5.28
N ASN A 992 -28.62 8.11 6.26
CA ASN A 992 -29.11 8.00 7.64
C ASN A 992 -30.53 8.56 7.81
N ALA A 993 -30.86 9.64 7.11
CA ALA A 993 -32.16 10.29 7.11
C ALA A 993 -32.47 10.87 5.72
N ILE A 994 -33.75 10.78 5.32
CA ILE A 994 -34.25 11.43 4.11
C ILE A 994 -34.72 12.84 4.48
N PRO A 995 -34.30 13.90 3.76
CA PRO A 995 -34.73 15.26 4.07
C PRO A 995 -36.24 15.43 3.83
N GLU A 996 -36.89 16.15 4.75
CA GLU A 996 -38.30 16.51 4.64
C GLU A 996 -38.48 17.73 3.72
N ASN A 997 -39.53 17.71 2.89
CA ASN A 997 -39.94 18.84 2.05
C ASN A 997 -38.83 19.40 1.11
N ASN A 998 -37.95 18.53 0.61
CA ASN A 998 -36.83 18.86 -0.29
C ASN A 998 -36.81 17.90 -1.49
N SER A 999 -37.92 17.81 -2.23
CA SER A 999 -38.00 17.02 -3.45
C SER A 999 -37.08 17.61 -4.54
N GLY A 1000 -36.47 16.74 -5.33
CA GLY A 1000 -35.81 17.14 -6.57
C GLY A 1000 -36.83 17.51 -7.65
N THR A 1001 -36.41 18.35 -8.59
CA THR A 1001 -37.22 18.76 -9.72
C THR A 1001 -37.17 17.67 -10.79
N VAL A 1002 -38.34 17.18 -11.21
CA VAL A 1002 -38.49 16.28 -12.35
C VAL A 1002 -38.91 17.11 -13.56
N GLU A 1003 -38.10 17.08 -14.60
CA GLU A 1003 -38.44 17.67 -15.91
C GLU A 1003 -38.58 16.57 -16.95
N ALA A 1004 -39.42 16.82 -17.96
CA ALA A 1004 -39.53 15.91 -19.09
C ALA A 1004 -38.19 15.90 -19.84
N HIS A 1005 -37.71 14.69 -20.19
CA HIS A 1005 -36.55 14.52 -21.05
C HIS A 1005 -36.72 15.41 -22.29
N PRO A 1006 -35.83 16.40 -22.53
CA PRO A 1006 -35.92 17.25 -23.69
C PRO A 1006 -35.85 16.38 -24.94
N VAL A 1007 -36.70 16.65 -25.93
CA VAL A 1007 -36.54 16.01 -27.23
C VAL A 1007 -35.32 16.66 -27.88
N PHE A 1008 -34.15 16.09 -27.63
CA PHE A 1008 -32.98 16.37 -28.45
C PHE A 1008 -33.28 15.81 -29.84
N PRO A 1009 -33.10 16.57 -30.93
CA PRO A 1009 -33.21 16.01 -32.26
C PRO A 1009 -32.21 14.87 -32.37
N GLN A 1010 -32.70 13.62 -32.36
CA GLN A 1010 -31.90 12.46 -32.69
C GLN A 1010 -31.38 12.69 -34.10
N VAL A 1011 -30.08 12.91 -34.22
CA VAL A 1011 -29.41 13.02 -35.50
C VAL A 1011 -29.47 11.62 -36.08
N GLY A 1012 -30.15 11.45 -37.22
CA GLY A 1012 -30.21 10.15 -37.87
C GLY A 1012 -28.80 9.66 -38.20
N ASP A 1013 -28.62 8.34 -38.32
CA ASP A 1013 -27.38 7.80 -38.86
C ASP A 1013 -27.04 8.49 -40.19
N ASN A 1014 -25.78 8.89 -40.33
CA ASN A 1014 -25.21 9.58 -41.47
C ASN A 1014 -25.81 10.98 -41.73
N GLU A 1015 -26.21 11.67 -40.66
CA GLU A 1015 -26.59 13.08 -40.69
C GLU A 1015 -25.67 13.92 -39.80
N LEU A 1016 -25.63 15.24 -40.07
CA LEU A 1016 -24.96 16.20 -39.19
C LEU A 1016 -25.99 17.01 -38.42
N SER A 1017 -25.82 17.04 -37.11
CA SER A 1017 -26.49 17.97 -36.20
C SER A 1017 -26.23 19.43 -36.59
N ALA A 1018 -27.06 20.32 -36.08
CA ALA A 1018 -26.83 21.76 -36.19
C ALA A 1018 -25.48 22.18 -35.60
N ARG A 1019 -25.06 21.56 -34.49
CA ARG A 1019 -23.76 21.80 -33.83
C ARG A 1019 -22.61 21.36 -34.72
N GLU A 1020 -22.68 20.17 -35.31
CA GLU A 1020 -21.63 19.66 -36.19
C GLU A 1020 -21.48 20.51 -37.44
N LYS A 1021 -22.60 20.91 -38.06
CA LYS A 1021 -22.58 21.86 -39.19
C LYS A 1021 -21.92 23.18 -38.80
N ALA A 1022 -22.30 23.74 -37.65
CA ALA A 1022 -21.71 24.99 -37.16
C ALA A 1022 -20.22 24.85 -36.81
N ALA A 1023 -19.81 23.67 -36.33
CA ALA A 1023 -18.45 23.35 -36.00
C ALA A 1023 -17.58 23.00 -37.22
N GLY A 1024 -18.15 22.97 -38.43
CA GLY A 1024 -17.40 22.74 -39.68
C GLY A 1024 -17.21 21.27 -40.05
N TRP A 1025 -18.04 20.36 -39.52
CA TRP A 1025 -18.02 18.96 -39.92
C TRP A 1025 -18.65 18.74 -41.29
N GLU A 1026 -18.14 17.75 -42.01
CA GLU A 1026 -18.66 17.26 -43.28
C GLU A 1026 -18.81 15.74 -43.26
N LEU A 1027 -19.83 15.21 -43.94
CA LEU A 1027 -20.02 13.76 -44.08
C LEU A 1027 -19.08 13.21 -45.16
N LEU A 1028 -18.32 12.16 -44.84
CA LEU A 1028 -17.64 11.31 -45.82
C LEU A 1028 -18.53 10.18 -46.34
N PHE A 1029 -19.65 9.93 -45.67
CA PHE A 1029 -20.66 8.97 -46.09
C PHE A 1029 -22.04 9.43 -45.60
N ASP A 1030 -23.03 9.45 -46.48
CA ASP A 1030 -24.40 9.96 -46.23
C ASP A 1030 -25.43 8.82 -46.05
N GLY A 1031 -24.96 7.58 -45.92
CA GLY A 1031 -25.82 6.39 -45.83
C GLY A 1031 -26.33 5.87 -47.17
N LYS A 1032 -26.05 6.55 -48.29
CA LYS A 1032 -26.68 6.31 -49.61
C LYS A 1032 -25.69 6.28 -50.77
N SER A 1033 -24.57 6.99 -50.67
CA SER A 1033 -23.54 7.05 -51.70
C SER A 1033 -22.14 6.89 -51.11
N ILE A 1034 -21.31 6.14 -51.82
CA ILE A 1034 -19.88 5.90 -51.54
C ILE A 1034 -18.97 6.66 -52.51
N ASP A 1035 -19.47 7.69 -53.20
CA ASP A 1035 -18.73 8.46 -54.22
C ASP A 1035 -17.52 9.23 -53.69
N LYS A 1036 -17.47 9.46 -52.37
CA LYS A 1036 -16.31 10.08 -51.69
C LYS A 1036 -15.16 9.10 -51.44
N TRP A 1037 -15.33 7.84 -51.84
CA TRP A 1037 -14.39 6.75 -51.67
C TRP A 1037 -14.05 6.11 -53.02
N ARG A 1038 -12.84 5.60 -53.13
CA ARG A 1038 -12.37 4.79 -54.26
C ARG A 1038 -11.33 3.80 -53.78
N ASN A 1039 -11.06 2.74 -54.52
CA ASN A 1039 -9.97 1.87 -54.13
C ASN A 1039 -8.61 2.57 -54.22
N TYR A 1040 -7.70 2.20 -53.33
CA TYR A 1040 -6.32 2.65 -53.35
C TYR A 1040 -5.68 2.32 -54.71
N ASN A 1041 -4.95 3.29 -55.29
CA ASN A 1041 -4.34 3.23 -56.63
C ASN A 1041 -5.31 2.96 -57.79
N LYS A 1042 -6.64 3.09 -57.60
CA LYS A 1042 -7.65 2.94 -58.65
C LYS A 1042 -8.53 4.19 -58.75
N ALA A 1043 -9.13 4.39 -59.93
CA ALA A 1043 -10.05 5.50 -60.18
C ALA A 1043 -11.50 5.21 -59.72
N THR A 1044 -11.85 3.94 -59.53
CA THR A 1044 -13.21 3.49 -59.20
C THR A 1044 -13.21 2.60 -57.97
N LEU A 1045 -14.39 2.42 -57.39
CA LEU A 1045 -14.63 1.47 -56.31
C LEU A 1045 -14.92 0.06 -56.84
N GLY A 1046 -14.45 -0.94 -56.14
CA GLY A 1046 -14.68 -2.35 -56.36
C GLY A 1046 -16.05 -2.79 -55.86
N THR A 1047 -16.54 -3.92 -56.38
CA THR A 1047 -17.92 -4.39 -56.14
C THR A 1047 -18.10 -5.10 -54.80
N ALA A 1048 -17.02 -5.41 -54.07
CA ALA A 1048 -17.12 -6.00 -52.73
C ALA A 1048 -17.51 -4.97 -51.66
N TRP A 1049 -17.25 -3.68 -51.89
CA TRP A 1049 -17.70 -2.60 -51.00
C TRP A 1049 -19.11 -2.16 -51.39
N VAL A 1050 -20.08 -2.48 -50.53
CA VAL A 1050 -21.51 -2.24 -50.78
C VAL A 1050 -22.11 -1.36 -49.69
N ILE A 1051 -23.31 -0.83 -49.95
CA ILE A 1051 -24.11 -0.20 -48.91
C ILE A 1051 -25.05 -1.24 -48.32
N ASN A 1052 -24.91 -1.52 -47.03
CA ASN A 1052 -25.74 -2.43 -46.27
C ASN A 1052 -26.01 -1.82 -44.90
N ASP A 1053 -27.26 -1.86 -44.41
CA ASP A 1053 -27.62 -1.32 -43.10
C ASP A 1053 -27.24 0.17 -42.92
N HIS A 1054 -27.45 0.98 -43.97
CA HIS A 1054 -27.02 2.38 -44.03
C HIS A 1054 -25.55 2.59 -43.63
N ALA A 1055 -24.69 1.60 -43.96
CA ALA A 1055 -23.26 1.58 -43.69
C ALA A 1055 -22.48 1.16 -44.94
N ILE A 1056 -21.23 1.61 -45.05
CA ILE A 1056 -20.24 1.06 -45.99
C ILE A 1056 -19.84 -0.31 -45.45
N HIS A 1057 -20.07 -1.36 -46.21
CA HIS A 1057 -19.85 -2.74 -45.81
C HIS A 1057 -18.92 -3.46 -46.78
N LEU A 1058 -17.89 -4.14 -46.25
CA LEU A 1058 -17.12 -5.11 -47.02
C LEU A 1058 -17.87 -6.44 -47.05
N GLN A 1059 -18.53 -6.72 -48.17
CA GLN A 1059 -19.19 -8.00 -48.39
C GLN A 1059 -18.15 -9.06 -48.73
N THR A 1060 -18.06 -10.09 -47.89
CA THR A 1060 -17.04 -11.14 -48.04
C THR A 1060 -17.58 -12.42 -48.64
N LYS A 1061 -16.68 -13.15 -49.32
CA LYS A 1061 -16.84 -14.55 -49.70
C LYS A 1061 -15.67 -15.33 -49.13
N ALA A 1062 -15.81 -16.65 -49.04
CA ALA A 1062 -14.71 -17.52 -48.64
C ALA A 1062 -13.52 -17.30 -49.57
N LEU A 1063 -12.39 -16.88 -48.99
CA LEU A 1063 -11.13 -16.72 -49.69
C LEU A 1063 -10.49 -18.10 -49.90
N ASP A 1064 -9.76 -18.26 -51.00
CA ASP A 1064 -8.85 -19.39 -51.10
C ASP A 1064 -7.66 -19.18 -50.14
N GLY A 1065 -6.97 -20.24 -49.75
CA GLY A 1065 -5.88 -20.15 -48.76
C GLY A 1065 -4.66 -19.31 -49.18
N SER A 1066 -4.66 -18.69 -50.37
CA SER A 1066 -3.60 -17.81 -50.86
C SER A 1066 -4.01 -16.33 -50.96
N GLU A 1067 -5.30 -16.02 -50.88
CA GLU A 1067 -5.86 -14.67 -50.92
C GLU A 1067 -6.13 -14.15 -49.50
N TRP A 1068 -5.78 -12.89 -49.24
CA TRP A 1068 -6.00 -12.22 -47.94
C TRP A 1068 -6.88 -10.96 -48.07
N GLN A 1069 -7.27 -10.58 -49.29
CA GLN A 1069 -8.26 -9.53 -49.59
C GLN A 1069 -9.41 -10.12 -50.40
N GLN A 1070 -10.58 -9.49 -50.33
CA GLN A 1070 -11.70 -9.88 -51.19
C GLN A 1070 -11.41 -9.55 -52.66
N ARG A 1071 -11.77 -10.48 -53.55
CA ARG A 1071 -11.73 -10.23 -55.00
C ARG A 1071 -12.66 -9.10 -55.38
N ASP A 1072 -12.15 -8.15 -56.15
CA ASP A 1072 -12.82 -6.87 -56.45
C ASP A 1072 -13.18 -6.05 -55.18
N GLY A 1073 -12.48 -6.30 -54.07
CA GLY A 1073 -12.37 -5.45 -52.89
C GLY A 1073 -11.09 -4.63 -52.93
N GLY A 1074 -10.22 -4.84 -51.94
CA GLY A 1074 -9.04 -4.04 -51.64
C GLY A 1074 -9.36 -2.79 -50.81
N ASP A 1075 -8.35 -2.16 -50.24
CA ASP A 1075 -8.52 -0.98 -49.39
C ASP A 1075 -9.16 0.18 -50.15
N ILE A 1076 -10.01 0.95 -49.46
CA ILE A 1076 -10.67 2.13 -50.01
C ILE A 1076 -10.17 3.38 -49.32
N VAL A 1077 -9.91 4.42 -50.10
CA VAL A 1077 -9.38 5.70 -49.64
C VAL A 1077 -10.34 6.84 -49.95
N SER A 1078 -10.32 7.87 -49.10
CA SER A 1078 -11.00 9.13 -49.35
C SER A 1078 -10.48 9.80 -50.62
N VAL A 1079 -11.40 10.38 -51.41
CA VAL A 1079 -11.03 11.14 -52.62
C VAL A 1079 -10.25 12.42 -52.31
N GLU A 1080 -10.41 12.98 -51.11
CA GLU A 1080 -9.63 14.13 -50.65
C GLU A 1080 -8.49 13.72 -49.70
N GLU A 1081 -7.54 14.63 -49.52
CA GLU A 1081 -6.46 14.54 -48.53
C GLU A 1081 -6.73 15.49 -47.35
N TYR A 1082 -6.25 15.07 -46.19
CA TYR A 1082 -6.37 15.78 -44.91
C TYR A 1082 -5.01 15.88 -44.25
N GLN A 1083 -4.74 16.98 -43.57
CA GLN A 1083 -3.51 17.20 -42.81
C GLN A 1083 -3.84 17.29 -41.31
N ASP A 1084 -4.41 18.44 -40.93
CA ASP A 1084 -4.98 18.64 -39.60
C ASP A 1084 -6.48 18.39 -39.69
N PHE A 1085 -6.94 17.36 -38.98
CA PHE A 1085 -8.31 16.90 -39.04
C PHE A 1085 -8.76 16.22 -37.75
N GLU A 1086 -10.07 16.13 -37.62
CA GLU A 1086 -10.78 15.32 -36.65
C GLU A 1086 -11.79 14.44 -37.40
N LEU A 1087 -11.61 13.13 -37.31
CA LEU A 1087 -12.47 12.13 -37.94
C LEU A 1087 -13.30 11.46 -36.86
N GLU A 1088 -14.60 11.35 -37.08
CA GLU A 1088 -15.48 10.50 -36.29
C GLU A 1088 -16.16 9.48 -37.21
N LEU A 1089 -16.30 8.25 -36.74
CA LEU A 1089 -17.01 7.18 -37.45
C LEU A 1089 -17.45 6.09 -36.48
N ASP A 1090 -18.43 5.30 -36.88
CA ASP A 1090 -18.80 4.07 -36.17
C ASP A 1090 -18.40 2.85 -37.00
N TRP A 1091 -17.89 1.81 -36.34
CA TRP A 1091 -17.57 0.55 -36.97
C TRP A 1091 -18.18 -0.65 -36.25
N LYS A 1092 -18.47 -1.71 -37.00
CA LYS A 1092 -18.92 -3.03 -36.52
C LYS A 1092 -18.16 -4.08 -37.31
N ILE A 1093 -17.73 -5.16 -36.67
CA ILE A 1093 -16.95 -6.24 -37.31
C ILE A 1093 -17.60 -7.61 -37.10
N GLY A 1094 -17.38 -8.53 -38.03
CA GLY A 1094 -17.75 -9.94 -37.89
C GLY A 1094 -16.86 -10.69 -36.89
N PRO A 1095 -17.31 -11.85 -36.38
CA PRO A 1095 -16.52 -12.68 -35.48
C PRO A 1095 -15.16 -13.05 -36.06
N CYS A 1096 -14.12 -12.95 -35.23
CA CYS A 1096 -12.72 -13.13 -35.59
C CYS A 1096 -12.27 -12.30 -36.78
N GLY A 1097 -12.90 -11.15 -37.05
CA GLY A 1097 -12.56 -10.33 -38.19
C GLY A 1097 -11.39 -9.37 -37.96
N ASN A 1098 -10.79 -8.90 -39.07
CA ASN A 1098 -9.76 -7.87 -39.13
C ASN A 1098 -10.07 -6.79 -40.19
N SER A 1099 -9.76 -5.54 -39.87
CA SER A 1099 -9.81 -4.36 -40.74
C SER A 1099 -8.99 -3.25 -40.08
N GLY A 1100 -9.03 -2.03 -40.61
CA GLY A 1100 -8.27 -0.91 -40.06
C GLY A 1100 -8.69 0.44 -40.62
N ILE A 1101 -8.48 1.48 -39.81
CA ILE A 1101 -8.68 2.88 -40.17
C ILE A 1101 -7.30 3.52 -40.30
N ILE A 1102 -6.87 3.77 -41.54
CA ILE A 1102 -5.49 4.19 -41.84
C ILE A 1102 -5.51 5.65 -42.30
N TYR A 1103 -4.59 6.47 -41.80
CA TYR A 1103 -4.56 7.90 -42.08
C TYR A 1103 -3.18 8.35 -42.56
N ASN A 1104 -3.09 9.58 -43.07
CA ASN A 1104 -1.87 10.11 -43.70
C ASN A 1104 -1.34 9.23 -44.84
N VAL A 1105 -2.24 8.52 -45.54
CA VAL A 1105 -1.89 7.62 -46.66
C VAL A 1105 -1.42 8.44 -47.86
N VAL A 1106 -0.28 8.06 -48.43
CA VAL A 1106 0.30 8.67 -49.64
C VAL A 1106 0.23 7.69 -50.80
N GLU A 1107 -0.37 8.12 -51.91
CA GLU A 1107 -0.42 7.34 -53.15
C GLU A 1107 0.72 7.70 -54.09
N ASP A 1108 1.58 6.71 -54.34
CA ASP A 1108 2.54 6.71 -55.46
C ASP A 1108 2.62 5.26 -55.93
N SER A 1109 1.82 4.91 -56.95
CA SER A 1109 1.69 3.52 -57.42
C SER A 1109 3.00 2.90 -57.92
N ALA A 1110 4.03 3.71 -58.17
CA ALA A 1110 5.37 3.24 -58.52
C ALA A 1110 6.20 2.83 -57.29
N LYS A 1111 5.85 3.32 -56.08
CA LYS A 1111 6.60 3.09 -54.84
C LYS A 1111 5.82 2.32 -53.78
N TYR A 1112 4.51 2.55 -53.68
CA TYR A 1112 3.66 2.06 -52.61
C TYR A 1112 2.47 1.30 -53.19
N GLN A 1113 2.55 -0.03 -53.11
CA GLN A 1113 1.50 -0.96 -53.53
C GLN A 1113 0.32 -1.01 -52.55
N TYR A 1114 0.54 -0.65 -51.29
CA TYR A 1114 -0.47 -0.75 -50.23
C TYR A 1114 -0.49 0.46 -49.29
N VAL A 1115 -1.65 0.72 -48.67
CA VAL A 1115 -1.89 1.90 -47.81
C VAL A 1115 -1.00 1.93 -46.56
N TRP A 1116 -0.79 0.78 -45.91
CA TRP A 1116 0.00 0.64 -44.68
C TRP A 1116 1.51 0.78 -44.92
N GLN A 1117 1.98 0.95 -46.17
CA GLN A 1117 3.38 1.29 -46.45
C GLN A 1117 3.69 2.77 -46.17
N THR A 1118 2.66 3.60 -45.95
CA THR A 1118 2.79 5.04 -45.72
C THR A 1118 2.01 5.51 -44.50
N GLY A 1119 0.75 5.11 -44.38
CA GLY A 1119 -0.15 5.58 -43.34
C GLY A 1119 -0.06 4.78 -42.04
N PRO A 1120 -0.04 5.42 -40.86
CA PRO A 1120 -0.32 4.75 -39.60
C PRO A 1120 -1.79 4.31 -39.50
N GLU A 1121 -2.04 3.31 -38.66
CA GLU A 1121 -3.31 2.57 -38.60
C GLU A 1121 -3.88 2.54 -37.18
N MET A 1122 -5.15 2.95 -37.04
CA MET A 1122 -5.97 2.57 -35.90
C MET A 1122 -6.64 1.24 -36.21
N GLN A 1123 -6.26 0.22 -35.45
CA GLN A 1123 -6.65 -1.16 -35.70
C GLN A 1123 -8.14 -1.41 -35.44
N VAL A 1124 -8.79 -2.22 -36.29
CA VAL A 1124 -10.19 -2.65 -36.14
C VAL A 1124 -10.23 -4.18 -36.12
N LEU A 1125 -10.36 -4.76 -34.92
CA LEU A 1125 -10.19 -6.20 -34.74
C LEU A 1125 -11.26 -6.80 -33.81
N ASP A 1126 -11.59 -8.06 -34.03
CA ASP A 1126 -12.14 -8.89 -32.95
C ASP A 1126 -11.01 -9.41 -32.05
N ASN A 1127 -10.81 -8.73 -30.92
CA ASN A 1127 -9.80 -9.09 -29.91
C ASN A 1127 -10.00 -10.50 -29.35
N THR A 1128 -11.19 -11.08 -29.48
CA THR A 1128 -11.54 -12.30 -28.75
C THR A 1128 -10.99 -13.56 -29.39
N CYS A 1129 -10.90 -13.59 -30.72
CA CYS A 1129 -10.54 -14.81 -31.43
C CYS A 1129 -9.68 -14.61 -32.68
N HIS A 1130 -9.49 -13.39 -33.19
CA HIS A 1130 -8.58 -13.19 -34.31
C HIS A 1130 -7.14 -13.54 -33.87
N PRO A 1131 -6.38 -14.34 -34.64
CA PRO A 1131 -5.03 -14.78 -34.24
C PRO A 1131 -4.07 -13.62 -33.92
N ASP A 1132 -4.20 -12.50 -34.62
CA ASP A 1132 -3.34 -11.32 -34.42
C ASP A 1132 -3.58 -10.63 -33.07
N ALA A 1133 -4.73 -10.86 -32.41
CA ALA A 1133 -5.01 -10.35 -31.07
C ALA A 1133 -4.09 -10.93 -29.98
N ARG A 1134 -3.34 -12.00 -30.30
CA ARG A 1134 -2.25 -12.54 -29.47
C ARG A 1134 -1.14 -11.52 -29.25
N ILE A 1135 -0.94 -10.60 -30.19
CA ILE A 1135 0.01 -9.50 -30.07
C ILE A 1135 -0.74 -8.29 -29.51
N ILE A 1136 -0.39 -7.85 -28.30
CA ILE A 1136 -1.12 -6.81 -27.57
C ILE A 1136 -1.17 -5.47 -28.32
N LYS A 1137 -0.21 -5.19 -29.22
CA LYS A 1137 -0.17 -3.97 -30.05
C LYS A 1137 -0.94 -4.08 -31.37
N HIS A 1138 -1.65 -5.19 -31.57
CA HIS A 1138 -2.43 -5.48 -32.77
C HIS A 1138 -3.93 -5.56 -32.46
N ARG A 1139 -4.38 -5.14 -31.29
CA ARG A 1139 -5.77 -5.18 -30.83
C ARG A 1139 -6.54 -3.94 -31.28
N ALA A 1140 -7.87 -4.04 -31.25
CA ALA A 1140 -8.76 -2.96 -31.65
C ALA A 1140 -8.46 -1.66 -30.90
N GLY A 1141 -8.36 -0.56 -31.65
CA GLY A 1141 -8.04 0.77 -31.15
C GLY A 1141 -6.54 1.11 -31.12
N ASP A 1142 -5.67 0.10 -31.16
CA ASP A 1142 -4.22 0.30 -31.09
C ASP A 1142 -3.72 1.14 -32.25
N LEU A 1143 -2.58 1.80 -32.04
CA LEU A 1143 -1.75 2.22 -33.14
C LEU A 1143 -0.92 1.02 -33.58
N TYR A 1144 -1.40 0.35 -34.63
CA TYR A 1144 -0.99 -0.99 -35.04
C TYR A 1144 0.54 -1.17 -35.00
N ASP A 1145 1.01 -2.17 -34.24
CA ASP A 1145 2.42 -2.57 -34.02
C ASP A 1145 3.32 -1.52 -33.34
N LEU A 1146 2.80 -0.34 -33.02
CA LEU A 1146 3.54 0.76 -32.41
C LEU A 1146 3.15 0.94 -30.93
N ILE A 1147 1.89 1.27 -30.66
CA ILE A 1147 1.37 1.64 -29.34
C ILE A 1147 0.06 0.89 -29.07
N SER A 1148 0.05 0.08 -28.02
CA SER A 1148 -1.18 -0.55 -27.52
C SER A 1148 -2.05 0.46 -26.78
N CYS A 1149 -3.36 0.27 -26.82
CA CYS A 1149 -4.33 1.05 -26.07
C CYS A 1149 -4.02 1.04 -24.58
N LYS A 1150 -4.26 2.18 -23.92
CA LYS A 1150 -4.16 2.28 -22.46
C LYS A 1150 -5.19 1.39 -21.75
N TYR A 1151 -6.38 1.23 -22.34
CA TYR A 1151 -7.49 0.45 -21.81
C TYR A 1151 -8.16 -0.33 -22.95
N GLU A 1152 -8.69 -1.52 -22.65
CA GLU A 1152 -9.51 -2.27 -23.61
C GLU A 1152 -10.98 -1.94 -23.40
N ASN A 1153 -11.57 -1.15 -24.30
CA ASN A 1153 -12.97 -0.74 -24.22
C ASN A 1153 -13.76 -1.03 -25.51
N VAL A 1154 -13.22 -1.91 -26.36
CA VAL A 1154 -13.90 -2.37 -27.58
C VAL A 1154 -15.10 -3.23 -27.21
N LYS A 1155 -16.23 -3.01 -27.88
CA LYS A 1155 -17.42 -3.85 -27.76
C LYS A 1155 -17.24 -5.15 -28.57
N PRO A 1156 -17.87 -6.27 -28.16
CA PRO A 1156 -17.78 -7.54 -28.89
C PRO A 1156 -18.17 -7.43 -30.37
N ALA A 1157 -17.66 -8.36 -31.18
CA ALA A 1157 -18.03 -8.48 -32.58
C ALA A 1157 -19.56 -8.50 -32.77
N GLY A 1158 -20.04 -7.86 -33.84
CA GLY A 1158 -21.47 -7.63 -34.10
C GLY A 1158 -22.06 -6.38 -33.44
N GLN A 1159 -21.35 -5.72 -32.53
CA GLN A 1159 -21.78 -4.44 -31.94
C GLN A 1159 -21.08 -3.23 -32.57
N TRP A 1160 -21.74 -2.07 -32.52
CA TRP A 1160 -21.19 -0.80 -33.02
C TRP A 1160 -20.28 -0.12 -32.00
N ASN A 1161 -19.06 0.17 -32.43
CA ASN A 1161 -18.04 0.94 -31.73
C ASN A 1161 -17.94 2.33 -32.34
N HIS A 1162 -17.76 3.36 -31.51
CA HIS A 1162 -17.59 4.75 -31.95
C HIS A 1162 -16.11 5.16 -31.90
N VAL A 1163 -15.60 5.76 -32.97
CA VAL A 1163 -14.22 6.24 -33.09
C VAL A 1163 -14.19 7.74 -33.21
N ARG A 1164 -13.22 8.36 -32.54
CA ARG A 1164 -12.77 9.73 -32.79
C ARG A 1164 -11.25 9.76 -32.95
N LEU A 1165 -10.78 10.16 -34.11
CA LEU A 1165 -9.36 10.24 -34.47
C LEU A 1165 -8.99 11.70 -34.70
N VAL A 1166 -8.10 12.24 -33.86
CA VAL A 1166 -7.63 13.63 -33.96
C VAL A 1166 -6.20 13.61 -34.48
N SER A 1167 -5.92 14.29 -35.59
CA SER A 1167 -4.56 14.59 -36.07
C SER A 1167 -4.39 16.10 -36.14
N LYS A 1168 -3.56 16.68 -35.28
CA LYS A 1168 -3.36 18.13 -35.22
C LYS A 1168 -1.90 18.48 -34.97
N ASN A 1169 -1.27 19.17 -35.92
CA ASN A 1169 0.14 19.53 -35.89
C ASN A 1169 1.06 18.33 -35.64
N GLY A 1170 0.73 17.16 -36.18
CA GLY A 1170 1.46 15.90 -36.00
C GLY A 1170 1.25 15.20 -34.66
N LYS A 1171 0.44 15.75 -33.75
CA LYS A 1171 -0.08 15.01 -32.60
C LYS A 1171 -1.29 14.21 -33.03
N VAL A 1172 -1.32 12.94 -32.65
CA VAL A 1172 -2.41 12.02 -32.96
C VAL A 1172 -3.02 11.46 -31.70
N GLU A 1173 -4.35 11.43 -31.65
CA GLU A 1173 -5.13 10.81 -30.58
C GLU A 1173 -6.09 9.78 -31.19
N HIS A 1174 -6.08 8.54 -30.67
CA HIS A 1174 -7.12 7.56 -30.95
C HIS A 1174 -8.10 7.54 -29.78
N TRP A 1175 -9.38 7.74 -30.09
CA TRP A 1175 -10.47 7.55 -29.15
C TRP A 1175 -11.38 6.44 -29.64
N LEU A 1176 -11.79 5.57 -28.72
CA LEU A 1176 -12.78 4.52 -28.96
C LEU A 1176 -13.82 4.62 -27.86
N ASN A 1177 -15.10 4.55 -28.18
CA ASN A 1177 -16.22 4.56 -27.24
C ASN A 1177 -16.09 5.65 -26.15
N ASN A 1178 -15.86 6.90 -26.58
CA ASN A 1178 -15.70 8.10 -25.74
C ASN A 1178 -14.47 8.11 -24.81
N ARG A 1179 -13.49 7.23 -25.01
CA ARG A 1179 -12.24 7.20 -24.25
C ARG A 1179 -11.03 7.35 -25.16
N LYS A 1180 -10.08 8.21 -24.77
CA LYS A 1180 -8.77 8.33 -25.39
C LYS A 1180 -7.91 7.15 -24.99
N LEU A 1181 -7.50 6.35 -25.98
CA LEU A 1181 -6.73 5.13 -25.78
C LEU A 1181 -5.26 5.28 -26.15
N VAL A 1182 -4.98 6.07 -27.18
CA VAL A 1182 -3.62 6.31 -27.69
C VAL A 1182 -3.41 7.81 -27.89
N GLU A 1183 -2.23 8.30 -27.51
CA GLU A 1183 -1.75 9.64 -27.83
C GLU A 1183 -0.27 9.55 -28.23
N CYS A 1184 0.11 10.18 -29.34
CA CYS A 1184 1.50 10.26 -29.77
C CYS A 1184 1.81 11.56 -30.51
N ASP A 1185 3.08 11.98 -30.49
CA ASP A 1185 3.58 13.09 -31.29
C ASP A 1185 4.48 12.53 -32.39
N MET A 1186 3.99 12.53 -33.63
CA MET A 1186 4.73 12.02 -34.78
C MET A 1186 5.96 12.88 -35.11
N ASN A 1187 6.04 14.12 -34.61
CA ASN A 1187 7.19 15.00 -34.80
C ASN A 1187 8.27 14.81 -33.71
N SER A 1188 7.98 14.01 -32.69
CA SER A 1188 8.93 13.73 -31.62
C SER A 1188 10.12 12.89 -32.11
N PRO A 1189 11.31 13.02 -31.48
CA PRO A 1189 12.44 12.12 -31.70
C PRO A 1189 12.14 10.65 -31.39
N GLU A 1190 11.11 10.37 -30.59
CA GLU A 1190 10.65 9.03 -30.22
C GLU A 1190 9.94 8.33 -31.38
N TRP A 1191 9.22 9.07 -32.23
CA TRP A 1191 8.49 8.51 -33.37
C TRP A 1191 9.34 7.65 -34.32
N PRO A 1192 10.47 8.14 -34.88
CA PRO A 1192 11.32 7.32 -35.76
C PRO A 1192 11.97 6.14 -35.02
N LYS A 1193 12.24 6.25 -33.71
CA LYS A 1193 12.75 5.13 -32.91
C LYS A 1193 11.71 4.02 -32.76
N MET A 1194 10.45 4.41 -32.55
CA MET A 1194 9.33 3.48 -32.45
C MET A 1194 9.13 2.73 -33.76
N ILE A 1195 9.18 3.42 -34.90
CA ILE A 1195 9.13 2.80 -36.23
C ILE A 1195 10.30 1.84 -36.44
N ALA A 1196 11.53 2.23 -36.09
CA ALA A 1196 12.70 1.37 -36.23
C ALA A 1196 12.64 0.09 -35.36
N GLY A 1197 11.88 0.14 -34.25
CA GLY A 1197 11.61 -1.00 -33.37
C GLY A 1197 10.38 -1.83 -33.75
N SER A 1198 9.71 -1.50 -34.85
CA SER A 1198 8.48 -2.17 -35.33
C SER A 1198 8.72 -2.96 -36.62
N LYS A 1199 7.70 -3.67 -37.11
CA LYS A 1199 7.73 -4.34 -38.42
C LYS A 1199 7.84 -3.38 -39.60
N PHE A 1200 7.60 -2.08 -39.38
CA PHE A 1200 7.65 -1.05 -40.43
C PHE A 1200 9.06 -0.49 -40.69
N LYS A 1201 10.10 -0.94 -39.97
CA LYS A 1201 11.48 -0.42 -40.07
C LYS A 1201 12.03 -0.38 -41.51
N ASP A 1202 11.62 -1.33 -42.35
CA ASP A 1202 12.07 -1.48 -43.74
C ASP A 1202 11.11 -0.81 -44.76
N MET A 1203 10.08 -0.10 -44.28
CA MET A 1203 9.10 0.62 -45.12
C MET A 1203 9.45 2.11 -45.20
N PRO A 1204 10.16 2.58 -46.25
CA PRO A 1204 10.75 3.93 -46.26
C PRO A 1204 9.72 5.06 -46.32
N GLY A 1205 8.44 4.78 -46.61
CA GLY A 1205 7.35 5.76 -46.63
C GLY A 1205 6.56 5.87 -45.32
N PHE A 1206 6.67 4.88 -44.42
CA PHE A 1206 5.76 4.72 -43.29
C PHE A 1206 5.90 5.85 -42.26
N GLY A 1207 4.77 6.43 -41.84
CA GLY A 1207 4.69 7.42 -40.78
C GLY A 1207 5.38 8.76 -41.06
N LYS A 1208 5.84 9.01 -42.30
CA LYS A 1208 6.57 10.23 -42.68
C LYS A 1208 5.67 11.39 -43.06
N ALA A 1209 4.49 11.11 -43.61
CA ALA A 1209 3.55 12.13 -44.01
C ALA A 1209 2.78 12.69 -42.79
N ARG A 1210 2.37 13.96 -42.91
CA ARG A 1210 1.37 14.60 -42.03
C ARG A 1210 0.09 14.95 -42.76
N LYS A 1211 0.11 14.78 -44.09
CA LYS A 1211 -1.00 15.01 -44.98
C LYS A 1211 -1.16 13.79 -45.87
N GLY A 1212 -2.37 13.28 -45.99
CA GLY A 1212 -2.69 12.15 -46.85
C GLY A 1212 -4.17 11.79 -46.80
N ARG A 1213 -4.51 10.63 -47.34
CA ARG A 1213 -5.89 10.14 -47.37
C ARG A 1213 -6.25 9.38 -46.10
N ILE A 1214 -7.54 9.25 -45.86
CA ILE A 1214 -8.12 8.30 -44.90
C ILE A 1214 -8.45 7.02 -45.66
N SER A 1215 -8.20 5.85 -45.08
CA SER A 1215 -8.46 4.55 -45.66
C SER A 1215 -9.26 3.66 -44.71
N LEU A 1216 -10.12 2.83 -45.29
CA LEU A 1216 -10.76 1.68 -44.64
C LEU A 1216 -10.20 0.41 -45.28
N GLN A 1217 -9.65 -0.49 -44.46
CA GLN A 1217 -8.88 -1.64 -44.94
C GLN A 1217 -9.78 -2.84 -45.29
N ASP A 1218 -9.44 -3.52 -46.38
CA ASP A 1218 -9.92 -4.87 -46.70
C ASP A 1218 -8.85 -5.88 -46.27
N HIS A 1219 -9.17 -6.64 -45.22
CA HIS A 1219 -8.38 -7.78 -44.75
C HIS A 1219 -9.17 -9.10 -44.83
N GLY A 1220 -10.13 -9.18 -45.75
CA GLY A 1220 -10.88 -10.39 -46.04
C GLY A 1220 -12.13 -10.64 -45.19
N ASP A 1221 -12.37 -9.85 -44.13
CA ASP A 1221 -13.41 -10.09 -43.14
C ASP A 1221 -14.59 -9.10 -43.18
N PRO A 1222 -15.82 -9.53 -42.81
CA PRO A 1222 -16.99 -8.65 -42.78
C PRO A 1222 -16.78 -7.47 -41.82
N VAL A 1223 -16.89 -6.25 -42.35
CA VAL A 1223 -16.82 -5.01 -41.55
C VAL A 1223 -17.82 -3.99 -42.08
N TRP A 1224 -18.37 -3.16 -41.20
CA TRP A 1224 -19.32 -2.09 -41.51
C TRP A 1224 -18.83 -0.77 -40.92
N TYR A 1225 -18.99 0.32 -41.66
CA TYR A 1225 -18.65 1.69 -41.25
C TYR A 1225 -19.81 2.65 -41.53
N LYS A 1226 -20.24 3.43 -40.55
CA LYS A 1226 -21.28 4.48 -40.71
C LYS A 1226 -20.90 5.73 -39.92
N ASN A 1227 -21.73 6.78 -40.00
CA ASN A 1227 -21.51 8.03 -39.28
C ASN A 1227 -20.14 8.65 -39.55
N ILE A 1228 -19.61 8.41 -40.76
CA ILE A 1228 -18.26 8.84 -41.13
C ILE A 1228 -18.29 10.32 -41.44
N LYS A 1229 -17.76 11.12 -40.53
CA LYS A 1229 -17.71 12.58 -40.62
C LYS A 1229 -16.32 13.07 -40.29
N ILE A 1230 -15.90 14.15 -40.94
CA ILE A 1230 -14.58 14.74 -40.74
C ILE A 1230 -14.70 16.25 -40.60
N ARG A 1231 -13.77 16.84 -39.84
CA ARG A 1231 -13.61 18.29 -39.72
C ARG A 1231 -12.16 18.64 -39.92
N ARG A 1232 -11.89 19.67 -40.72
CA ARG A 1232 -10.53 20.24 -40.91
C ARG A 1232 -10.21 21.18 -39.73
N LEU A 1233 -9.02 21.04 -39.13
CA LEU A 1233 -8.62 21.72 -37.87
C LEU A 1233 -7.69 22.92 -38.06
#